data_AF-A0A238WB26-F1
#
_entry.id   AF-A0A238WB26-F1
#
_cell.length_a   1.000
_cell.length_b   1.000
_cell.length_c   1.000
_cell.angle_alpha   90.00
_cell.angle_beta   90.00
_cell.angle_gamma   90.00
#
_symmetry.space_group_name_H-M   'P 1'
#
loop_
_entity.id
_entity.type
_entity.pdbx_description
1 polymer ?
#
loop_
_entity_poly.entity_id
_entity_poly.type
_entity_poly.pdbx_seq_one_letter_code
_entity_poly.pdbx_strand_id
1 'polypeptide(L)'
;MKNIIISCVIFFLASHIAVGQTTLSSIVVDKSTGKPIPYVNVGVVKKGIGTVTDENGFFEFVIPKRLSSKDILQISIVGYTTKTYTIGELRDPLQDFSVIKLSSEPIGLDEVYLEEFIEEEKTIGYKNYTNNHFGYWKDKQGLGGEIATRIRIKKEKTKLLTLNFKLIENKTDSVLLRVNVYDYKKRHPSQNLVNAQIYHTVHKGEKDILIDLSPHNVIVDDDVVVSIELVKVYGKQHAIAIAGADTRVISFTRAISQDGWKRYRGNGIAFSLKVGQLKSKFYDLDKKREVPERITLFWDASRGMTKRNFEKEYELLSTYLQSLDSLKVELIVFNSSIQDVFYFDTKKNVSNSAFKKTLEEVFYDGLANYDHISYASDFDPDLVFLFSDATSYIGSLKTTYDAPVFTINSLPQGNQERLQRLSLYTDGHYINLTKTTTKRALSFLQYDLEDFEVYAQKEDKNYWIQGTVSLDSIPLQGVNVRIIGTYIEEVTDAEGNFSIQAGEGDDLSFSYVGAKTEVVRITETSLPLRVKMRPEGDLLNEVTLTGKSKKKSIPFTKRKRVTYAIDEITSADIDAHYSRLQDVLLDKTFVRRERGFFIFPRGYRSPGIPQGLPGIMIDGLIFEQGSAPYIDPQEVSSISIVNPMTAANRFGGQASGGLIVIRTKKFQRGIDGILEEKEELLNKYTDNLAFYETSFSNTLFIESLTKETDFQNAYQNYKENSPNIIDVNYFIAASEIMSKWDTDIAYDIITNALTLAPKNPKLLRIVAGYFEQYKKYKEAEYLYEEIARIRPLQAQSHRDLAMIYEVNGAYDQALDLYKRMLVNEINNIDFNTLKPLLTNELNRMVSLYGEELFSNEVLDNFTKTNSTMDGRLVLHWSEPKATFKIKFVSPDQRFFDWSSSKSQKFENSTREGFSIEEFVLDDAFEGEWLINLEYADLANDYLIPLFIKYTFYKDYGLPNETKEVKMVKLLREHKKVTLSKVRL
;
A
#
# COMPACT_ATOMS: atom_id res chain seq x y z
N MET A 1 48.88 -6.50 62.88
CA MET A 1 48.63 -7.62 63.84
C MET A 1 47.26 -8.19 63.49
N LYS A 2 47.20 -9.36 62.84
CA LYS A 2 46.77 -10.67 63.37
C LYS A 2 45.29 -10.72 63.84
N ASN A 3 44.35 -11.15 62.99
CA ASN A 3 43.65 -12.48 62.91
C ASN A 3 42.17 -12.34 63.39
N ILE A 4 41.16 -13.23 63.22
CA ILE A 4 40.94 -14.60 62.66
C ILE A 4 39.58 -14.54 61.87
N ILE A 5 39.44 -14.75 60.54
CA ILE A 5 39.17 -15.98 59.72
C ILE A 5 37.96 -16.89 60.12
N ILE A 6 37.22 -17.40 59.10
CA ILE A 6 36.21 -18.51 59.09
C ILE A 6 34.78 -18.08 59.54
N SER A 7 33.66 -18.31 58.84
CA SER A 7 33.26 -19.21 57.72
C SER A 7 32.13 -18.53 56.88
N CYS A 8 31.70 -18.93 55.66
CA CYS A 8 32.00 -20.06 54.78
C CYS A 8 32.15 -19.57 53.32
N VAL A 9 33.24 -19.88 52.63
CA VAL A 9 33.35 -19.79 51.16
C VAL A 9 34.06 -21.04 50.65
N ILE A 10 33.29 -22.07 50.28
CA ILE A 10 33.73 -23.17 49.40
C ILE A 10 32.51 -23.64 48.61
N PHE A 11 32.47 -23.35 47.31
CA PHE A 11 32.25 -24.42 46.34
C PHE A 11 32.94 -24.11 45.00
N PHE A 12 33.41 -25.19 44.39
CA PHE A 12 34.42 -25.27 43.35
C PHE A 12 34.15 -24.52 42.04
N LEU A 13 35.23 -24.31 41.27
CA LEU A 13 35.17 -24.15 39.82
C LEU A 13 34.31 -25.26 39.20
N ALA A 14 33.23 -24.87 38.56
CA ALA A 14 32.73 -25.53 37.36
C ALA A 14 32.64 -24.47 36.27
N SER A 15 33.66 -24.41 35.41
CA SER A 15 33.58 -23.67 34.15
C SER A 15 32.63 -24.41 33.20
N HIS A 16 31.33 -24.33 33.50
CA HIS A 16 30.32 -24.58 32.49
C HIS A 16 30.46 -23.49 31.44
N ILE A 17 31.04 -23.87 30.29
CA ILE A 17 30.83 -23.15 29.04
C ILE A 17 29.39 -23.43 28.60
N ALA A 18 28.43 -22.87 29.34
CA ALA A 18 27.24 -22.36 28.70
C ALA A 18 27.74 -21.24 27.77
N VAL A 19 27.41 -21.32 26.48
CA VAL A 19 27.86 -20.34 25.48
C VAL A 19 27.04 -19.05 25.61
N GLY A 20 27.10 -18.42 26.79
CA GLY A 20 26.34 -17.26 27.21
C GLY A 20 26.76 -15.97 26.52
N GLN A 21 26.03 -14.89 26.83
CA GLN A 21 26.40 -13.53 26.47
C GLN A 21 27.45 -13.02 27.47
N THR A 22 28.43 -12.23 27.01
CA THR A 22 29.40 -11.59 27.90
C THR A 22 28.77 -10.34 28.50
N THR A 23 28.60 -10.29 29.82
CA THR A 23 28.10 -9.09 30.52
C THR A 23 29.25 -8.35 31.19
N LEU A 24 29.39 -7.07 30.87
CA LEU A 24 30.27 -6.15 31.58
C LEU A 24 29.49 -5.52 32.74
N SER A 25 29.94 -5.76 33.97
CA SER A 25 29.39 -5.12 35.17
C SER A 25 30.46 -4.23 35.79
N SER A 26 30.19 -2.93 35.95
CA SER A 26 31.21 -1.94 36.32
C SER A 26 30.61 -0.75 37.06
N ILE A 27 31.41 -0.10 37.90
CA ILE A 27 31.11 1.20 38.50
C ILE A 27 31.94 2.32 37.84
N VAL A 28 31.28 3.40 37.42
CA VAL A 28 31.93 4.60 36.87
C VAL A 28 32.17 5.60 38.01
N VAL A 29 33.40 6.03 38.18
CA VAL A 29 33.82 6.95 39.26
C VAL A 29 34.67 8.11 38.73
N ASP A 30 34.64 9.23 39.45
CA ASP A 30 35.56 10.33 39.21
C ASP A 30 36.98 9.92 39.63
N LYS A 31 37.95 10.17 38.75
CA LYS A 31 39.36 9.76 38.91
C LYS A 31 40.04 10.43 40.10
N SER A 32 39.62 11.63 40.48
CA SER A 32 40.27 12.45 41.52
C SER A 32 39.72 12.21 42.93
N THR A 33 38.41 12.04 43.05
CA THR A 33 37.67 11.89 44.31
C THR A 33 37.28 10.45 44.62
N GLY A 34 37.28 9.56 43.62
CA GLY A 34 36.80 8.18 43.74
C GLY A 34 35.29 8.05 43.95
N LYS A 35 34.53 9.15 43.90
CA LYS A 35 33.07 9.14 44.06
C LYS A 35 32.41 8.58 42.79
N PRO A 36 31.30 7.83 42.91
CA PRO A 36 30.56 7.39 41.73
C PRO A 36 29.98 8.55 40.93
N ILE A 37 29.94 8.39 39.61
CA ILE A 37 29.33 9.33 38.69
C ILE A 37 27.99 8.74 38.24
N PRO A 38 26.85 9.31 38.66
CA PRO A 38 25.55 8.80 38.28
C PRO A 38 25.20 9.19 36.84
N TYR A 39 24.38 8.37 36.20
CA TYR A 39 23.77 8.63 34.90
C TYR A 39 24.75 8.93 33.75
N VAL A 40 25.88 8.23 33.72
CA VAL A 40 26.86 8.25 32.61
C VAL A 40 26.36 7.39 31.47
N ASN A 41 26.47 7.89 30.23
CA ASN A 41 25.99 7.18 29.05
C ASN A 41 27.07 6.19 28.58
N VAL A 42 26.70 4.92 28.46
CA VAL A 42 27.57 3.80 28.14
C VAL A 42 27.03 3.11 26.89
N GLY A 43 27.69 3.30 25.75
CA GLY A 43 27.10 2.89 24.46
C GLY A 43 28.10 2.57 23.37
N VAL A 44 27.73 1.68 22.47
CA VAL A 44 28.57 1.29 21.33
C VAL A 44 28.27 2.21 20.14
N VAL A 45 29.31 2.90 19.68
CA VAL A 45 29.22 4.01 18.73
C VAL A 45 28.53 3.57 17.43
N LYS A 46 27.44 4.26 17.06
CA LYS A 46 26.63 4.01 15.84
C LYS A 46 26.04 2.58 15.73
N LYS A 47 25.74 1.91 16.84
CA LYS A 47 25.09 0.57 16.83
C LYS A 47 23.71 0.51 17.47
N GLY A 48 23.23 1.57 18.10
CA GLY A 48 21.98 1.56 18.86
C GLY A 48 21.97 0.57 20.05
N ILE A 49 23.11 0.33 20.70
CA ILE A 49 23.26 -0.63 21.81
C ILE A 49 24.00 0.06 22.96
N GLY A 50 23.31 0.30 24.08
CA GLY A 50 23.82 1.07 25.20
C GLY A 50 22.95 0.98 26.44
N THR A 51 23.37 1.68 27.50
CA THR A 51 22.72 1.80 28.79
C THR A 51 23.20 3.08 29.48
N VAL A 52 22.70 3.35 30.68
CA VAL A 52 23.05 4.50 31.51
C VAL A 52 23.37 4.01 32.93
N THR A 53 24.35 4.61 33.62
CA THR A 53 24.68 4.22 35.00
C THR A 53 23.60 4.62 36.01
N ASP A 54 23.47 3.87 37.10
CA ASP A 54 22.55 4.18 38.19
C ASP A 54 23.06 5.33 39.09
N GLU A 55 22.31 5.63 40.15
CA GLU A 55 22.66 6.63 41.19
C GLU A 55 23.98 6.34 41.92
N ASN A 56 24.45 5.08 41.91
CA ASN A 56 25.72 4.64 42.47
C ASN A 56 26.80 4.50 41.39
N GLY A 57 26.58 5.04 40.19
CA GLY A 57 27.48 4.94 39.05
C GLY A 57 27.64 3.52 38.47
N PHE A 58 26.86 2.55 38.93
CA PHE A 58 26.94 1.17 38.49
C PHE A 58 26.15 0.94 37.19
N PHE A 59 26.63 0.03 36.33
CA PHE A 59 25.90 -0.45 35.18
C PHE A 59 26.18 -1.93 34.89
N GLU A 60 25.21 -2.58 34.26
CA GLU A 60 25.40 -3.84 33.53
C GLU A 60 25.19 -3.61 32.04
N PHE A 61 26.13 -4.08 31.23
CA PHE A 61 26.10 -3.97 29.77
C PHE A 61 26.34 -5.34 29.14
N VAL A 62 25.30 -5.91 28.54
CA VAL A 62 25.39 -7.18 27.82
C VAL A 62 26.02 -6.94 26.45
N ILE A 63 27.26 -7.40 26.24
CA ILE A 63 28.01 -7.28 24.98
C ILE A 63 27.44 -8.31 23.97
N PRO A 64 26.76 -7.89 22.90
CA PRO A 64 26.18 -8.84 21.95
C PRO A 64 27.25 -9.52 21.10
N LYS A 65 27.06 -10.81 20.79
CA LYS A 65 27.98 -11.59 19.96
C LYS A 65 28.22 -10.99 18.57
N ARG A 66 27.24 -10.25 18.03
CA ARG A 66 27.32 -9.55 16.73
C ARG A 66 28.32 -8.38 16.66
N LEU A 67 28.89 -7.95 17.79
CA LEU A 67 29.89 -6.87 17.80
C LEU A 67 31.28 -7.39 17.44
N SER A 68 31.91 -6.66 16.51
CA SER A 68 33.30 -6.84 16.09
C SER A 68 34.26 -6.45 17.22
N SER A 69 35.43 -7.09 17.29
CA SER A 69 36.48 -6.69 18.24
C SER A 69 36.97 -5.26 18.04
N LYS A 70 36.76 -4.67 16.85
CA LYS A 70 37.09 -3.28 16.51
C LYS A 70 35.97 -2.28 16.82
N ASP A 71 34.76 -2.73 17.17
CA ASP A 71 33.70 -1.81 17.58
C ASP A 71 34.10 -1.11 18.90
N ILE A 72 33.65 0.13 19.09
CA ILE A 72 34.07 0.99 20.22
C ILE A 72 32.91 1.17 21.19
N LEU A 73 33.10 0.76 22.45
CA LEU A 73 32.30 1.22 23.58
C LEU A 73 32.80 2.61 23.99
N GLN A 74 31.89 3.58 24.05
CA GLN A 74 32.14 4.93 24.54
C GLN A 74 31.38 5.15 25.85
N ILE A 75 32.06 5.80 26.79
CA ILE A 75 31.54 6.19 28.10
C ILE A 75 31.72 7.70 28.23
N SER A 76 30.62 8.44 28.26
CA SER A 76 30.61 9.90 28.19
C SER A 76 29.47 10.55 28.99
N ILE A 77 29.76 11.73 29.53
CA ILE A 77 28.84 12.61 30.27
C ILE A 77 29.42 14.05 30.26
N VAL A 78 28.58 15.07 30.14
CA VAL A 78 29.04 16.48 30.17
C VAL A 78 29.76 16.79 31.49
N GLY A 79 30.91 17.46 31.41
CA GLY A 79 31.81 17.77 32.53
C GLY A 79 32.98 16.79 32.71
N TYR A 80 33.06 15.74 31.90
CA TYR A 80 34.12 14.72 31.98
C TYR A 80 34.68 14.37 30.60
N THR A 81 35.99 14.10 30.57
CA THR A 81 36.67 13.63 29.35
C THR A 81 36.08 12.29 28.91
N THR A 82 35.59 12.21 27.67
CA THR A 82 35.06 10.97 27.09
C THR A 82 36.09 9.85 27.11
N LYS A 83 35.68 8.63 27.48
CA LYS A 83 36.55 7.45 27.50
C LYS A 83 36.04 6.38 26.55
N THR A 84 36.96 5.69 25.88
CA THR A 84 36.64 4.66 24.89
C THR A 84 37.42 3.38 25.15
N TYR A 85 36.80 2.26 24.81
CA TYR A 85 37.39 0.91 24.83
C TYR A 85 36.92 0.15 23.59
N THR A 86 37.77 -0.70 23.03
CA THR A 86 37.36 -1.65 21.98
C THR A 86 36.63 -2.84 22.59
N ILE A 87 35.68 -3.42 21.86
CA ILE A 87 35.03 -4.67 22.28
C ILE A 87 36.04 -5.84 22.38
N GLY A 88 37.19 -5.74 21.69
CA GLY A 88 38.32 -6.67 21.86
C GLY A 88 38.92 -6.62 23.26
N GLU A 89 39.26 -5.43 23.76
CA GLU A 89 39.78 -5.24 25.14
C GLU A 89 38.76 -5.71 26.18
N LEU A 90 37.48 -5.37 26.02
CA LEU A 90 36.41 -5.77 26.95
C LEU A 90 36.11 -7.27 26.98
N ARG A 91 36.64 -8.05 26.03
CA ARG A 91 36.54 -9.52 25.97
C ARG A 91 37.81 -10.22 26.49
N ASP A 92 38.86 -9.48 26.82
CA ASP A 92 40.11 -10.02 27.37
C ASP A 92 39.93 -10.34 28.86
N PRO A 93 39.96 -11.63 29.28
CA PRO A 93 39.78 -12.00 30.68
C PRO A 93 40.96 -11.59 31.59
N LEU A 94 42.05 -11.05 31.01
CA LEU A 94 43.19 -10.51 31.78
C LEU A 94 43.00 -9.04 32.19
N GLN A 95 41.97 -8.35 31.68
CA GLN A 95 41.72 -6.94 31.99
C GLN A 95 40.57 -6.77 32.98
N ASP A 96 40.82 -6.03 34.06
CA ASP A 96 39.81 -5.68 35.06
C ASP A 96 39.10 -4.37 34.70
N PHE A 97 37.81 -4.49 34.38
CA PHE A 97 36.92 -3.37 34.11
C PHE A 97 35.91 -3.10 35.24
N SER A 98 36.10 -3.67 36.43
CA SER A 98 35.18 -3.49 37.57
C SER A 98 34.99 -2.03 37.98
N VAL A 99 36.01 -1.17 37.79
CA VAL A 99 35.98 0.26 38.09
C VAL A 99 36.50 1.08 36.91
N ILE A 100 35.62 1.87 36.29
CA ILE A 100 35.96 2.78 35.19
C ILE A 100 36.10 4.20 35.71
N LYS A 101 37.33 4.74 35.64
CA LYS A 101 37.63 6.11 36.07
C LYS A 101 37.55 7.11 34.92
N LEU A 102 36.75 8.17 35.07
CA LEU A 102 36.70 9.34 34.18
C LEU A 102 37.44 10.52 34.80
N SER A 103 38.08 11.37 33.99
CA SER A 103 38.71 12.61 34.47
C SER A 103 37.74 13.76 34.31
N SER A 104 37.53 14.57 35.35
CA SER A 104 36.81 15.84 35.23
C SER A 104 37.48 16.75 34.20
N GLU A 105 36.70 17.31 33.28
CA GLU A 105 37.17 18.29 32.32
C GLU A 105 36.80 19.69 32.85
N PRO A 106 37.78 20.59 33.09
CA PRO A 106 37.49 21.89 33.67
C PRO A 106 36.68 22.73 32.68
N ILE A 107 35.39 22.89 32.96
CA ILE A 107 34.50 23.78 32.21
C ILE A 107 35.01 25.21 32.42
N GLY A 108 35.51 25.82 31.35
CA GLY A 108 35.69 27.27 31.32
C GLY A 108 34.32 27.93 31.49
N LEU A 109 34.14 28.69 32.57
CA LEU A 109 33.02 29.60 32.67
C LEU A 109 33.34 30.79 31.78
N ASP A 110 32.55 30.98 30.72
CA ASP A 110 32.58 32.23 29.96
C ASP A 110 32.32 33.40 30.90
N GLU A 111 32.98 34.54 30.65
CA GLU A 111 32.80 35.75 31.46
C GLU A 111 31.31 36.13 31.48
N VAL A 112 30.74 36.19 32.70
CA VAL A 112 29.35 36.61 32.89
C VAL A 112 29.29 38.12 32.69
N TYR A 113 29.05 38.53 31.45
CA TYR A 113 28.59 39.88 31.14
C TYR A 113 27.25 40.11 31.85
N LEU A 114 27.30 40.87 32.96
CA LEU A 114 26.13 41.40 33.64
C LEU A 114 25.51 42.54 32.81
N GLU A 115 24.99 42.20 31.64
CA GLU A 115 24.05 43.05 30.90
C GLU A 115 22.62 42.62 31.25
N GLU A 116 22.02 43.32 32.23
CA GLU A 116 20.59 43.20 32.58
C GLU A 116 19.71 43.74 31.44
N PHE A 117 19.52 42.97 30.36
CA PHE A 117 18.59 43.32 29.28
C PHE A 117 17.84 42.10 28.72
N ILE A 118 17.03 41.45 29.56
CA ILE A 118 15.86 40.70 29.08
C ILE A 118 14.72 41.72 28.95
N GLU A 119 14.43 42.16 27.74
CA GLU A 119 13.41 43.20 27.49
C GLU A 119 12.02 42.60 27.20
N GLU A 120 11.97 41.39 26.64
CA GLU A 120 10.73 40.66 26.37
C GLU A 120 10.91 39.15 26.61
N GLU A 121 9.98 38.53 27.34
CA GLU A 121 9.84 37.07 27.42
C GLU A 121 8.89 36.58 26.32
N LYS A 122 9.34 35.59 25.55
CA LYS A 122 8.56 35.04 24.43
C LYS A 122 8.54 33.53 24.49
N THR A 123 7.43 32.92 24.06
CA THR A 123 7.42 31.48 23.77
C THR A 123 7.56 31.24 22.27
N ILE A 124 8.59 30.47 21.89
CA ILE A 124 8.91 30.04 20.52
C ILE A 124 8.81 28.51 20.40
N GLY A 125 8.93 27.97 19.19
CA GLY A 125 8.65 26.55 18.92
C GLY A 125 7.15 26.25 18.88
N TYR A 126 6.78 25.01 19.22
CA TYR A 126 5.48 24.43 18.89
C TYR A 126 4.60 24.31 20.14
N LYS A 127 3.62 25.22 20.27
CA LYS A 127 2.77 25.39 21.46
C LYS A 127 1.46 24.59 21.41
N ASN A 128 1.10 24.12 20.23
CA ASN A 128 -0.13 23.38 19.98
C ASN A 128 0.19 21.90 19.82
N TYR A 129 -0.70 21.04 20.28
CA TYR A 129 -0.48 19.61 20.45
C TYR A 129 -1.54 18.79 19.74
N THR A 130 -1.19 17.59 19.29
CA THR A 130 -2.13 16.58 18.81
C THR A 130 -1.77 15.20 19.32
N ASN A 131 -2.79 14.35 19.45
CA ASN A 131 -2.63 12.95 19.84
C ASN A 131 -2.57 12.01 18.62
N ASN A 132 -2.72 12.54 17.38
CA ASN A 132 -2.75 11.76 16.14
C ASN A 132 -1.39 11.12 15.79
N HIS A 133 -0.31 11.56 16.43
CA HIS A 133 1.03 10.99 16.38
C HIS A 133 1.77 11.39 17.65
N PHE A 134 2.81 10.64 18.01
CA PHE A 134 3.51 10.80 19.28
C PHE A 134 4.92 10.21 19.26
N GLY A 135 5.76 10.70 20.16
CA GLY A 135 7.07 10.13 20.46
C GLY A 135 6.94 9.16 21.63
N TYR A 136 7.64 8.03 21.60
CA TYR A 136 7.61 7.05 22.68
C TYR A 136 8.97 6.34 22.82
N TRP A 137 9.26 5.88 24.03
CA TRP A 137 10.30 4.86 24.26
C TRP A 137 9.63 3.52 24.55
N LYS A 138 10.22 2.44 24.04
CA LYS A 138 9.74 1.08 24.25
C LYS A 138 10.62 0.36 25.29
N ASP A 139 10.03 0.10 26.46
CA ASP A 139 10.64 -0.67 27.55
C ASP A 139 11.96 -0.09 28.10
N LYS A 140 12.61 -0.84 29.02
CA LYS A 140 13.94 -0.48 29.56
C LYS A 140 15.06 -0.48 28.52
N GLN A 141 14.79 -0.85 27.27
CA GLN A 141 15.76 -0.83 26.18
C GLN A 141 16.00 0.58 25.62
N GLY A 142 15.17 1.57 26.00
CA GLY A 142 15.32 2.97 25.59
C GLY A 142 16.19 3.85 26.50
N LEU A 143 16.93 3.28 27.46
CA LEU A 143 17.79 4.07 28.36
C LEU A 143 18.94 4.74 27.59
N GLY A 144 19.13 6.04 27.80
CA GLY A 144 20.02 6.90 27.01
C GLY A 144 19.45 7.29 25.65
N GLY A 145 18.25 6.82 25.28
CA GLY A 145 17.59 7.18 24.03
C GLY A 145 17.01 8.59 24.08
N GLU A 146 17.09 9.31 22.96
CA GLU A 146 16.70 10.72 22.88
C GLU A 146 15.61 10.99 21.86
N ILE A 147 14.70 11.88 22.24
CA ILE A 147 13.66 12.47 21.38
C ILE A 147 13.90 13.98 21.37
N ALA A 148 14.00 14.56 20.19
CA ALA A 148 14.44 15.94 20.01
C ALA A 148 13.65 16.70 18.94
N THR A 149 13.59 18.02 19.06
CA THR A 149 12.92 18.93 18.12
C THR A 149 13.77 20.16 17.87
N ARG A 150 13.90 20.56 16.60
CA ARG A 150 14.51 21.83 16.21
C ARG A 150 13.59 22.98 16.60
N ILE A 151 14.13 23.96 17.30
CA ILE A 151 13.48 25.23 17.60
C ILE A 151 14.19 26.31 16.79
N ARG A 152 13.42 27.03 15.96
CA ARG A 152 13.97 28.16 15.20
C ARG A 152 14.31 29.32 16.13
N ILE A 153 15.55 29.78 16.09
CA ILE A 153 16.03 31.00 16.74
C ILE A 153 16.25 32.02 15.63
N LYS A 154 15.78 33.26 15.78
CA LYS A 154 15.85 34.29 14.73
C LYS A 154 17.26 34.86 14.50
N LYS A 155 18.29 34.10 14.88
CA LYS A 155 19.70 34.49 14.91
C LYS A 155 19.98 35.74 15.76
N GLU A 156 19.14 35.92 16.78
CA GLU A 156 19.25 36.93 17.83
C GLU A 156 19.80 36.24 19.09
N LYS A 157 20.63 36.93 19.88
CA LYS A 157 21.09 36.39 21.17
C LYS A 157 19.90 36.13 22.09
N THR A 158 19.63 34.85 22.31
CA THR A 158 18.40 34.36 22.94
C THR A 158 18.78 33.50 24.15
N LYS A 159 18.36 33.91 25.35
CA LYS A 159 18.54 33.10 26.55
C LYS A 159 17.39 32.12 26.70
N LEU A 160 17.70 30.83 26.86
CA LEU A 160 16.70 29.80 27.07
C LEU A 160 16.24 29.80 28.54
N LEU A 161 14.93 29.89 28.77
CA LEU A 161 14.34 30.01 30.11
C LEU A 161 13.57 28.75 30.53
N THR A 162 12.73 28.19 29.67
CA THR A 162 11.90 27.02 30.06
C THR A 162 11.59 26.14 28.85
N LEU A 163 11.83 24.83 28.96
CA LEU A 163 11.32 23.84 28.01
C LEU A 163 9.92 23.40 28.41
N ASN A 164 8.99 23.39 27.45
CA ASN A 164 7.61 22.96 27.61
C ASN A 164 7.24 21.89 26.57
N PHE A 165 6.69 20.76 27.04
CA PHE A 165 6.12 19.71 26.20
C PHE A 165 4.97 18.99 26.93
N LYS A 166 4.13 18.29 26.16
CA LYS A 166 2.94 17.59 26.69
C LYS A 166 3.08 16.08 26.59
N LEU A 167 2.63 15.36 27.61
CA LEU A 167 2.47 13.90 27.58
C LEU A 167 1.03 13.51 27.23
N ILE A 168 0.91 12.52 26.36
CA ILE A 168 -0.33 11.78 26.12
C ILE A 168 -0.55 10.79 27.26
N GLU A 169 0.51 10.06 27.62
CA GLU A 169 0.46 8.96 28.58
C GLU A 169 1.77 8.79 29.34
N ASN A 170 1.68 8.48 30.64
CA ASN A 170 2.77 7.99 31.46
C ASN A 170 2.26 6.80 32.30
N LYS A 171 2.64 5.57 31.94
CA LYS A 171 2.28 4.35 32.69
C LYS A 171 3.22 4.06 33.85
N THR A 172 4.43 4.61 33.81
CA THR A 172 5.48 4.45 34.84
C THR A 172 5.02 5.01 36.19
N ASP A 173 5.77 4.73 37.27
CA ASP A 173 5.55 5.44 38.54
C ASP A 173 6.19 6.84 38.48
N SER A 174 7.37 6.91 37.88
CA SER A 174 8.00 8.13 37.36
C SER A 174 9.11 7.79 36.35
N VAL A 175 9.59 8.80 35.61
CA VAL A 175 10.82 8.72 34.80
C VAL A 175 11.77 9.86 35.16
N LEU A 176 13.07 9.61 35.09
CA LEU A 176 14.10 10.65 35.09
C LEU A 176 14.48 10.97 33.65
N LEU A 177 14.34 12.24 33.28
CA LEU A 177 14.76 12.78 31.98
C LEU A 177 15.99 13.67 32.16
N ARG A 178 16.87 13.69 31.16
CA ARG A 178 17.95 14.68 31.01
C ARG A 178 17.65 15.56 29.79
N VAL A 179 17.83 16.88 29.91
CA VAL A 179 17.68 17.81 28.78
C VAL A 179 19.06 18.09 28.19
N ASN A 180 19.19 17.96 26.87
CA ASN A 180 20.35 18.42 26.11
C ASN A 180 19.90 19.41 25.02
N VAL A 181 20.75 20.38 24.68
CA VAL A 181 20.48 21.42 23.68
C VAL A 181 21.64 21.41 22.69
N TYR A 182 21.39 21.11 21.43
CA TYR A 182 22.44 21.01 20.40
C TYR A 182 22.40 22.20 19.44
N ASP A 183 23.55 22.57 18.87
CA ASP A 183 23.55 23.39 17.66
C ASP A 183 22.98 22.63 16.44
N TYR A 184 22.36 23.37 15.52
CA TYR A 184 21.85 22.83 14.26
C TYR A 184 22.83 23.11 13.12
N LYS A 185 23.67 22.13 12.77
CA LYS A 185 24.68 22.24 11.70
C LYS A 185 24.49 21.13 10.68
N LYS A 186 24.65 21.45 9.39
CA LYS A 186 24.43 20.52 8.27
C LYS A 186 23.17 19.68 8.47
N ARG A 187 22.05 20.36 8.73
CA ARG A 187 20.71 19.78 8.81
C ARG A 187 20.49 18.73 9.93
N HIS A 188 21.43 18.61 10.86
CA HIS A 188 21.40 17.67 11.98
C HIS A 188 21.81 18.34 13.32
N PRO A 189 21.49 17.73 14.47
CA PRO A 189 22.01 18.16 15.77
C PRO A 189 23.49 17.79 15.87
N SER A 190 24.35 18.72 16.30
CA SER A 190 25.80 18.55 16.25
C SER A 190 26.43 18.59 17.66
N GLN A 191 26.81 19.75 18.20
CA GLN A 191 27.50 19.91 19.48
C GLN A 191 26.50 20.25 20.58
N ASN A 192 26.61 19.58 21.74
CA ASN A 192 25.80 19.92 22.92
C ASN A 192 26.30 21.25 23.53
N LEU A 193 25.37 22.18 23.74
CA LEU A 193 25.58 23.54 24.22
C LEU A 193 25.32 23.67 25.74
N VAL A 194 24.76 22.65 26.39
CA VAL A 194 24.64 22.64 27.86
C VAL A 194 25.98 22.21 28.48
N ASN A 195 26.44 22.98 29.46
CA ASN A 195 27.70 22.74 30.19
C ASN A 195 27.50 21.99 31.52
N ALA A 196 26.25 21.79 31.95
CA ALA A 196 25.88 21.10 33.18
C ALA A 196 24.70 20.14 32.94
N GLN A 197 24.56 19.15 33.82
CA GLN A 197 23.47 18.18 33.74
C GLN A 197 22.13 18.83 34.10
N ILE A 198 21.14 18.76 33.21
CA ILE A 198 19.79 19.28 33.42
C ILE A 198 18.84 18.10 33.61
N TYR A 199 18.54 17.73 34.86
CA TYR A 199 17.65 16.61 35.18
C TYR A 199 16.24 17.07 35.58
N HIS A 200 15.23 16.30 35.17
CA HIS A 200 13.85 16.50 35.58
C HIS A 200 13.15 15.15 35.80
N THR A 201 12.44 15.00 36.91
CA THR A 201 11.65 13.79 37.19
C THR A 201 10.20 14.05 36.81
N VAL A 202 9.64 13.21 35.93
CA VAL A 202 8.22 13.28 35.56
C VAL A 202 7.46 12.17 36.28
N HIS A 203 6.45 12.54 37.05
CA HIS A 203 5.64 11.64 37.86
C HIS A 203 4.40 11.12 37.12
N LYS A 204 3.84 10.03 37.62
CA LYS A 204 2.60 9.46 37.10
C LYS A 204 1.43 10.45 37.20
N GLY A 205 0.76 10.69 36.07
CA GLY A 205 -0.40 11.59 35.99
C GLY A 205 -0.08 13.02 35.57
N GLU A 206 1.20 13.43 35.57
CA GLU A 206 1.62 14.70 34.98
C GLU A 206 1.43 14.68 33.46
N LYS A 207 1.01 15.83 32.90
CA LYS A 207 0.69 15.98 31.46
C LYS A 207 1.40 17.15 30.82
N ASP A 208 1.44 18.30 31.47
CA ASP A 208 2.12 19.50 31.00
C ASP A 208 3.46 19.61 31.74
N ILE A 209 4.57 19.38 31.04
CA ILE A 209 5.90 19.27 31.62
C ILE A 209 6.67 20.56 31.36
N LEU A 210 7.09 21.22 32.43
CA LEU A 210 7.84 22.48 32.42
C LEU A 210 9.20 22.27 33.10
N ILE A 211 10.28 22.44 32.33
CA ILE A 211 11.66 22.29 32.82
C ILE A 211 12.36 23.64 32.74
N ASP A 212 12.75 24.20 33.89
CA ASP A 212 13.49 25.46 33.98
C ASP A 212 14.93 25.27 33.49
N LEU A 213 15.32 26.08 32.51
CA LEU A 213 16.66 26.13 31.91
C LEU A 213 17.43 27.39 32.35
N SER A 214 16.75 28.35 32.98
CA SER A 214 17.30 29.65 33.40
C SER A 214 18.58 29.53 34.26
N PRO A 215 18.70 28.57 35.21
CA PRO A 215 19.91 28.40 36.02
C PRO A 215 21.15 27.97 35.22
N HIS A 216 20.95 27.38 34.04
CA HIS A 216 22.03 26.87 33.19
C HIS A 216 22.59 27.91 32.21
N ASN A 217 22.00 29.12 32.18
CA ASN A 217 22.46 30.28 31.40
C ASN A 217 22.75 29.99 29.91
N VAL A 218 21.98 29.10 29.29
CA VAL A 218 22.15 28.73 27.87
C VAL A 218 21.72 29.90 26.99
N ILE A 219 22.66 30.51 26.28
CA ILE A 219 22.45 31.63 25.34
C ILE A 219 22.84 31.16 23.94
N VAL A 220 21.97 31.38 22.96
CA VAL A 220 22.13 30.90 21.58
C VAL A 220 21.76 31.97 20.56
N ASP A 221 22.37 31.94 19.39
CA ASP A 221 22.25 32.93 18.31
C ASP A 221 22.14 32.30 16.91
N ASP A 222 21.80 31.01 16.84
CA ASP A 222 21.30 30.32 15.64
C ASP A 222 20.38 29.17 16.09
N ASP A 223 19.75 28.47 15.14
CA ASP A 223 18.80 27.40 15.40
C ASP A 223 19.39 26.30 16.31
N VAL A 224 18.56 25.83 17.26
CA VAL A 224 18.93 24.76 18.20
C VAL A 224 18.06 23.54 18.02
N VAL A 225 18.56 22.39 18.45
CA VAL A 225 17.77 21.18 18.64
C VAL A 225 17.72 20.85 20.12
N VAL A 226 16.54 20.96 20.72
CA VAL A 226 16.33 20.60 22.13
C VAL A 226 15.86 19.15 22.21
N SER A 227 16.46 18.38 23.12
CA SER A 227 16.16 16.97 23.32
C SER A 227 15.85 16.66 24.77
N ILE A 228 15.08 15.59 24.96
CA ILE A 228 14.95 14.88 26.22
C ILE A 228 15.46 13.45 26.04
N GLU A 229 16.28 13.03 27.00
CA GLU A 229 16.93 11.72 27.08
C GLU A 229 16.30 10.92 28.23
N LEU A 230 15.93 9.66 27.99
CA LEU A 230 15.39 8.79 29.02
C LEU A 230 16.52 8.19 29.86
N VAL A 231 16.71 8.69 31.09
CA VAL A 231 17.82 8.28 31.96
C VAL A 231 17.43 7.15 32.91
N LYS A 232 16.22 7.16 33.46
CA LYS A 232 15.75 6.12 34.39
C LYS A 232 14.24 5.96 34.34
N VAL A 233 13.76 4.73 34.54
CA VAL A 233 12.33 4.39 34.65
C VAL A 233 12.09 3.77 36.02
N TYR A 234 11.12 4.33 36.76
CA TYR A 234 10.68 3.82 38.07
C TYR A 234 9.36 3.06 37.92
N GLY A 235 9.24 1.93 38.63
CA GLY A 235 8.06 1.08 38.63
C GLY A 235 8.14 -0.16 37.73
N LYS A 236 7.00 -0.84 37.57
CA LYS A 236 6.86 -2.09 36.78
C LYS A 236 6.39 -1.89 35.34
N GLN A 237 5.84 -0.71 35.01
CA GLN A 237 5.36 -0.36 33.67
C GLN A 237 6.35 0.62 33.03
N HIS A 238 6.55 0.51 31.71
CA HIS A 238 7.69 1.13 31.03
C HIS A 238 7.31 1.98 29.80
N ALA A 239 6.08 2.50 29.75
CA ALA A 239 5.57 3.27 28.61
C ALA A 239 5.34 4.73 29.00
N ILE A 240 5.89 5.64 28.19
CA ILE A 240 5.64 7.08 28.21
C ILE A 240 5.53 7.57 26.76
N ALA A 241 4.52 8.40 26.49
CA ALA A 241 4.19 8.92 25.17
C ALA A 241 4.06 10.44 25.21
N ILE A 242 4.82 11.12 24.34
CA ILE A 242 4.91 12.57 24.22
C ILE A 242 4.09 13.04 23.01
N ALA A 243 3.29 14.09 23.19
CA ALA A 243 2.39 14.59 22.16
C ALA A 243 3.11 15.11 20.91
N GLY A 244 2.54 14.80 19.76
CA GLY A 244 2.90 15.40 18.49
C GLY A 244 2.45 16.86 18.39
N ALA A 245 2.95 17.57 17.39
CA ALA A 245 2.50 18.93 17.06
C ALA A 245 1.33 18.90 16.08
N ASP A 246 0.38 19.83 16.22
CA ASP A 246 -0.69 20.04 15.24
C ASP A 246 -0.17 20.48 13.85
N THR A 247 1.06 20.97 13.82
CA THR A 247 1.79 21.57 12.72
C THR A 247 3.04 20.73 12.39
N ARG A 248 3.67 20.99 11.25
CA ARG A 248 4.85 20.21 10.81
C ARG A 248 6.12 20.67 11.54
N VAL A 249 6.91 19.71 11.99
CA VAL A 249 8.06 19.92 12.89
C VAL A 249 9.24 19.07 12.43
N ILE A 250 10.44 19.64 12.48
CA ILE A 250 11.67 18.88 12.29
C ILE A 250 12.09 18.29 13.64
N SER A 251 11.86 17.00 13.81
CA SER A 251 12.28 16.24 15.00
C SER A 251 13.38 15.23 14.66
N PHE A 252 14.13 14.82 15.68
CA PHE A 252 15.19 13.83 15.60
C PHE A 252 15.02 12.80 16.71
N THR A 253 15.50 11.59 16.45
CA THR A 253 15.59 10.54 17.47
C THR A 253 16.93 9.83 17.37
N ARG A 254 17.38 9.24 18.47
CA ARG A 254 18.47 8.25 18.50
C ARG A 254 18.20 7.23 19.60
N ALA A 255 18.52 5.95 19.35
CA ALA A 255 18.18 4.87 20.26
C ALA A 255 18.97 4.96 21.59
N ILE A 256 20.18 5.53 21.53
CA ILE A 256 21.04 5.88 22.65
C ILE A 256 21.86 7.15 22.31
N SER A 257 22.45 7.84 23.29
CA SER A 257 23.27 9.03 23.06
C SER A 257 24.54 8.79 22.23
N GLN A 258 25.07 7.57 22.17
CA GLN A 258 26.23 7.21 21.34
C GLN A 258 25.86 6.79 19.90
N ASP A 259 24.57 6.88 19.53
CA ASP A 259 24.08 6.52 18.20
C ASP A 259 23.91 7.73 17.26
N GLY A 260 23.76 7.46 15.97
CA GLY A 260 23.53 8.49 14.95
C GLY A 260 22.12 9.11 15.04
N TRP A 261 22.02 10.41 14.76
CA TRP A 261 20.73 11.11 14.71
C TRP A 261 19.88 10.70 13.50
N LYS A 262 18.73 10.09 13.75
CA LYS A 262 17.70 9.85 12.74
C LYS A 262 16.75 11.05 12.67
N ARG A 263 16.77 11.78 11.55
CA ARG A 263 15.82 12.87 11.27
C ARG A 263 14.45 12.32 10.92
N TYR A 264 13.40 12.81 11.57
CA TYR A 264 12.02 12.47 11.26
C TYR A 264 11.47 13.43 10.19
N ARG A 265 10.98 12.86 9.08
CA ARG A 265 10.45 13.61 7.91
C ARG A 265 8.92 13.46 7.87
N GLY A 266 8.25 14.07 8.85
CA GLY A 266 6.81 13.94 9.09
C GLY A 266 6.30 14.93 10.16
N ASN A 267 5.11 14.70 10.70
CA ASN A 267 4.62 15.50 11.83
C ASN A 267 5.40 15.11 13.10
N GLY A 268 6.16 16.03 13.67
CA GLY A 268 7.11 15.77 14.75
C GLY A 268 6.57 16.06 16.15
N ILE A 269 7.48 16.17 17.12
CA ILE A 269 7.17 16.29 18.55
C ILE A 269 7.07 17.76 18.95
N ALA A 270 6.00 18.10 19.66
CA ALA A 270 5.72 19.47 20.08
C ALA A 270 6.56 19.89 21.30
N PHE A 271 7.75 20.44 21.05
CA PHE A 271 8.52 21.19 22.05
C PHE A 271 8.36 22.68 21.79
N SER A 272 8.18 23.44 22.87
CA SER A 272 8.25 24.90 22.88
C SER A 272 9.23 25.39 23.94
N LEU A 273 9.85 26.53 23.69
CA LEU A 273 10.76 27.19 24.63
C LEU A 273 10.17 28.54 25.03
N LYS A 274 10.09 28.79 26.34
CA LYS A 274 10.11 30.16 26.86
C LYS A 274 11.54 30.67 26.78
N VAL A 275 11.73 31.86 26.23
CA VAL A 275 13.02 32.50 26.01
C VAL A 275 12.98 33.97 26.41
N GLY A 276 14.14 34.51 26.80
CA GLY A 276 14.36 35.95 26.99
C GLY A 276 15.24 36.46 25.86
N GLN A 277 14.77 37.47 25.13
CA GLN A 277 15.52 38.06 24.02
C GLN A 277 16.49 39.12 24.57
N LEU A 278 17.80 38.95 24.29
CA LEU A 278 18.83 39.91 24.65
C LEU A 278 18.98 40.95 23.55
N LYS A 279 19.27 42.20 23.93
CA LYS A 279 19.25 43.34 23.00
C LYS A 279 20.40 43.30 21.99
N SER A 280 20.12 42.92 20.74
CA SER A 280 21.01 43.24 19.61
C SER A 280 20.90 44.72 19.28
N LYS A 281 22.03 45.38 19.00
CA LYS A 281 22.04 46.78 18.49
C LYS A 281 21.76 46.89 16.98
N PHE A 282 21.66 45.77 16.27
CA PHE A 282 21.35 45.74 14.84
C PHE A 282 20.36 44.62 14.53
N TYR A 283 19.20 44.99 13.98
CA TYR A 283 18.47 44.13 13.06
C TYR A 283 19.17 44.26 11.71
N ASP A 284 19.77 43.18 11.22
CA ASP A 284 20.26 43.11 9.84
C ASP A 284 19.32 42.20 9.04
N LEU A 285 18.62 42.79 8.07
CA LEU A 285 17.58 42.11 7.27
C LEU A 285 18.17 41.33 6.08
N ASP A 286 19.48 41.09 6.07
CA ASP A 286 20.25 40.69 4.89
C ASP A 286 21.13 39.42 5.07
N LYS A 287 20.76 38.45 5.94
CA LYS A 287 21.47 37.14 5.98
C LYS A 287 21.22 36.35 4.68
N LYS A 288 22.17 36.50 3.75
CA LYS A 288 22.25 35.70 2.52
C LYS A 288 22.34 34.21 2.83
N ARG A 289 21.77 33.39 1.94
CA ARG A 289 21.96 31.93 1.95
C ARG A 289 23.40 31.60 1.56
N GLU A 290 23.84 30.40 1.95
CA GLU A 290 25.09 29.83 1.44
C GLU A 290 25.01 29.73 -0.09
N VAL A 291 26.10 30.07 -0.78
CA VAL A 291 26.18 30.05 -2.24
C VAL A 291 26.41 28.60 -2.68
N PRO A 292 25.49 27.97 -3.44
CA PRO A 292 25.65 26.60 -3.89
C PRO A 292 26.67 26.51 -5.03
N GLU A 293 27.53 25.49 -5.00
CA GLU A 293 28.44 25.17 -6.11
C GLU A 293 27.81 24.16 -7.07
N ARG A 294 26.87 23.34 -6.57
CA ARG A 294 26.19 22.24 -7.29
C ARG A 294 24.68 22.35 -7.12
N ILE A 295 23.96 22.48 -8.24
CA ILE A 295 22.49 22.55 -8.28
C ILE A 295 21.93 21.40 -9.10
N THR A 296 21.03 20.59 -8.53
CA THR A 296 20.20 19.65 -9.31
C THR A 296 18.84 20.30 -9.58
N LEU A 297 18.39 20.28 -10.83
CA LEU A 297 17.11 20.82 -11.26
C LEU A 297 16.24 19.71 -11.84
N PHE A 298 15.13 19.42 -11.17
CA PHE A 298 14.08 18.55 -11.67
C PHE A 298 13.07 19.37 -12.48
N TRP A 299 12.95 19.06 -13.76
CA TRP A 299 12.01 19.69 -14.68
C TRP A 299 10.89 18.71 -15.03
N ASP A 300 9.68 19.00 -14.54
CA ASP A 300 8.49 18.15 -14.73
C ASP A 300 7.98 18.27 -16.18
N ALA A 301 8.33 17.29 -17.00
CA ALA A 301 7.91 17.14 -18.38
C ALA A 301 6.53 16.46 -18.51
N SER A 302 5.73 16.35 -17.44
CA SER A 302 4.38 15.79 -17.56
C SER A 302 3.46 16.70 -18.36
N ARG A 303 2.44 16.11 -18.99
CA ARG A 303 1.48 16.81 -19.85
C ARG A 303 0.70 17.91 -19.13
N GLY A 304 0.49 17.78 -17.81
CA GLY A 304 -0.13 18.82 -16.98
C GLY A 304 0.64 20.15 -17.02
N MET A 305 1.96 20.08 -17.19
CA MET A 305 2.86 21.22 -17.23
C MET A 305 2.88 21.97 -18.58
N THR A 306 2.18 21.51 -19.61
CA THR A 306 2.08 22.17 -20.94
C THR A 306 1.63 23.64 -20.87
N LYS A 307 0.88 24.02 -19.83
CA LYS A 307 0.35 25.40 -19.64
C LYS A 307 1.20 26.26 -18.70
N ARG A 308 2.40 25.80 -18.30
CA ARG A 308 3.31 26.55 -17.42
C ARG A 308 3.64 27.93 -18.02
N ASN A 309 3.87 28.93 -17.16
CA ASN A 309 4.42 30.20 -17.59
C ASN A 309 5.95 30.08 -17.72
N PHE A 310 6.38 29.49 -18.84
CA PHE A 310 7.78 29.20 -19.13
C PHE A 310 8.69 30.43 -18.96
N GLU A 311 8.30 31.58 -19.53
CA GLU A 311 9.11 32.79 -19.45
C GLU A 311 9.31 33.28 -18.01
N LYS A 312 8.29 33.23 -17.13
CA LYS A 312 8.45 33.60 -15.71
C LYS A 312 9.32 32.61 -14.93
N GLU A 313 9.17 31.31 -15.19
CA GLU A 313 9.97 30.27 -14.54
C GLU A 313 11.44 30.39 -14.97
N TYR A 314 11.68 30.60 -16.27
CA TYR A 314 13.00 30.82 -16.84
C TYR A 314 13.61 32.16 -16.41
N GLU A 315 12.84 33.25 -16.32
CA GLU A 315 13.31 34.56 -15.82
C GLU A 315 13.85 34.42 -14.39
N LEU A 316 13.08 33.81 -13.49
CA LEU A 316 13.52 33.56 -12.10
C LEU A 316 14.78 32.69 -12.06
N LEU A 317 14.77 31.57 -12.78
CA LEU A 317 15.85 30.59 -12.79
C LEU A 317 17.13 31.21 -13.34
N SER A 318 17.09 31.75 -14.57
CA SER A 318 18.25 32.35 -15.23
C SER A 318 18.81 33.53 -14.43
N THR A 319 17.97 34.39 -13.86
CA THR A 319 18.43 35.50 -12.99
C THR A 319 19.15 35.00 -11.74
N TYR A 320 18.65 33.94 -11.10
CA TYR A 320 19.32 33.35 -9.94
C TYR A 320 20.66 32.72 -10.32
N LEU A 321 20.69 31.85 -11.33
CA LEU A 321 21.92 31.15 -11.75
C LEU A 321 22.99 32.13 -12.28
N GLN A 322 22.59 33.23 -12.95
CA GLN A 322 23.49 34.32 -13.35
C GLN A 322 24.06 35.12 -12.17
N SER A 323 23.39 35.11 -11.01
CA SER A 323 23.89 35.77 -9.80
C SER A 323 25.00 34.99 -9.08
N LEU A 324 25.26 33.73 -9.47
CA LEU A 324 26.31 32.87 -8.91
C LEU A 324 27.60 32.95 -9.73
N ASP A 325 28.77 32.78 -9.12
CA ASP A 325 30.07 33.00 -9.79
C ASP A 325 30.72 31.72 -10.34
N SER A 326 30.67 30.63 -9.59
CA SER A 326 31.04 29.27 -10.02
C SER A 326 29.87 28.35 -9.73
N LEU A 327 29.51 27.49 -10.68
CA LEU A 327 28.31 26.67 -10.60
C LEU A 327 28.35 25.49 -11.56
N LYS A 328 27.97 24.31 -11.06
CA LYS A 328 27.55 23.16 -11.84
C LYS A 328 26.04 22.97 -11.73
N VAL A 329 25.38 22.69 -12.84
CA VAL A 329 23.95 22.35 -12.88
C VAL A 329 23.76 20.97 -13.49
N GLU A 330 23.05 20.10 -12.79
CA GLU A 330 22.49 18.83 -13.29
C GLU A 330 20.99 19.06 -13.56
N LEU A 331 20.58 19.04 -14.83
CA LEU A 331 19.19 19.17 -15.24
C LEU A 331 18.63 17.77 -15.51
N ILE A 332 17.64 17.34 -14.74
CA ILE A 332 16.93 16.08 -14.88
C ILE A 332 15.52 16.39 -15.40
N VAL A 333 15.25 16.00 -16.65
CA VAL A 333 13.93 16.10 -17.27
C VAL A 333 13.19 14.80 -16.99
N PHE A 334 12.03 14.87 -16.33
CA PHE A 334 11.30 13.69 -15.89
C PHE A 334 9.79 13.85 -16.07
N ASN A 335 9.11 12.76 -16.40
CA ASN A 335 7.68 12.59 -16.37
C ASN A 335 7.37 11.35 -15.52
N SER A 336 6.68 10.35 -16.07
CA SER A 336 6.47 9.04 -15.46
C SER A 336 7.75 8.20 -15.43
N SER A 337 8.75 8.54 -16.25
CA SER A 337 10.13 8.07 -16.27
C SER A 337 11.14 9.24 -16.27
N ILE A 338 12.45 8.96 -16.19
CA ILE A 338 13.48 9.97 -16.45
C ILE A 338 13.74 9.98 -17.94
N GLN A 339 13.53 11.13 -18.58
CA GLN A 339 13.65 11.31 -20.03
C GLN A 339 15.11 11.60 -20.41
N ASP A 340 15.69 12.64 -19.81
CA ASP A 340 17.04 13.12 -20.12
C ASP A 340 17.75 13.67 -18.88
N VAL A 341 19.09 13.60 -18.88
CA VAL A 341 19.95 14.24 -17.87
C VAL A 341 21.05 15.04 -18.57
N PHE A 342 21.12 16.34 -18.29
CA PHE A 342 22.09 17.29 -18.88
C PHE A 342 22.97 17.94 -17.81
N TYR A 343 24.22 18.23 -18.15
CA TYR A 343 25.20 18.85 -17.24
C TYR A 343 25.73 20.19 -17.79
N PHE A 344 25.80 21.22 -16.94
CA PHE A 344 26.27 22.56 -17.31
C PHE A 344 27.26 23.11 -16.27
N ASP A 345 28.55 23.19 -16.61
CA ASP A 345 29.65 23.51 -15.67
C ASP A 345 29.99 25.00 -15.45
N THR A 346 29.32 25.97 -16.09
CA THR A 346 29.70 27.40 -15.93
C THR A 346 28.55 28.41 -16.10
N LYS A 347 28.73 29.59 -15.48
CA LYS A 347 27.97 30.84 -15.70
C LYS A 347 27.79 31.18 -17.19
N LYS A 348 28.79 30.87 -18.05
CA LYS A 348 28.69 31.03 -19.52
C LYS A 348 27.72 30.05 -20.17
N ASN A 349 27.71 28.79 -19.75
CA ASN A 349 26.85 27.76 -20.34
C ASN A 349 25.37 28.02 -20.02
N VAL A 350 25.08 28.45 -18.79
CA VAL A 350 23.73 28.80 -18.33
C VAL A 350 23.23 30.14 -18.91
N SER A 351 24.14 31.07 -19.23
CA SER A 351 23.79 32.35 -19.86
C SER A 351 23.63 32.27 -21.39
N ASN A 352 23.89 31.12 -22.01
CA ASN A 352 23.79 30.93 -23.45
C ASN A 352 22.40 30.44 -23.86
N SER A 353 22.05 30.68 -25.13
CA SER A 353 20.82 30.20 -25.76
C SER A 353 20.62 28.68 -25.64
N ALA A 354 21.70 27.90 -25.49
CA ALA A 354 21.63 26.44 -25.34
C ALA A 354 20.80 25.99 -24.13
N PHE A 355 20.97 26.59 -22.94
CA PHE A 355 20.22 26.16 -21.75
C PHE A 355 18.72 26.47 -21.87
N LYS A 356 18.36 27.66 -22.39
CA LYS A 356 16.96 27.98 -22.71
C LYS A 356 16.40 27.01 -23.74
N LYS A 357 17.14 26.78 -24.82
CA LYS A 357 16.76 25.90 -25.93
C LYS A 357 16.49 24.47 -25.46
N THR A 358 17.34 23.89 -24.60
CA THR A 358 17.10 22.55 -24.02
C THR A 358 15.77 22.50 -23.27
N LEU A 359 15.41 23.53 -22.50
CA LEU A 359 14.12 23.60 -21.79
C LEU A 359 12.92 23.91 -22.71
N GLU A 360 13.14 24.62 -23.82
CA GLU A 360 12.14 24.91 -24.87
C GLU A 360 11.84 23.68 -25.74
N GLU A 361 12.82 22.79 -25.95
CA GLU A 361 12.69 21.55 -26.74
C GLU A 361 12.11 20.37 -25.94
N VAL A 362 11.84 20.53 -24.63
CA VAL A 362 11.20 19.50 -23.80
C VAL A 362 9.81 19.18 -24.36
N PHE A 363 9.60 17.91 -24.72
CA PHE A 363 8.28 17.39 -25.05
C PHE A 363 7.52 17.04 -23.77
N TYR A 364 6.30 17.58 -23.62
CA TYR A 364 5.51 17.40 -22.40
C TYR A 364 4.49 16.28 -22.58
N ASP A 365 4.71 15.15 -21.92
CA ASP A 365 3.85 13.98 -22.01
C ASP A 365 3.90 13.10 -20.75
N GLY A 366 2.86 12.33 -20.55
CA GLY A 366 2.66 11.47 -19.38
C GLY A 366 2.30 12.22 -18.10
N LEU A 367 2.31 11.49 -16.98
CA LEU A 367 2.12 12.01 -15.61
C LEU A 367 3.46 12.02 -14.87
N ALA A 368 3.71 13.01 -14.03
CA ALA A 368 4.90 13.01 -13.19
C ALA A 368 4.91 11.82 -12.21
N ASN A 369 6.00 11.04 -12.19
CA ASN A 369 6.29 10.09 -11.12
C ASN A 369 7.32 10.72 -10.18
N TYR A 370 6.89 11.06 -8.96
CA TYR A 370 7.73 11.82 -8.04
C TYR A 370 8.81 11.01 -7.31
N ASP A 371 8.85 9.68 -7.43
CA ASP A 371 9.98 8.92 -6.86
C ASP A 371 11.31 9.27 -7.57
N HIS A 372 11.26 9.76 -8.81
CA HIS A 372 12.42 10.23 -9.57
C HIS A 372 13.10 11.47 -8.97
N ILE A 373 12.45 12.24 -8.08
CA ILE A 373 13.10 13.39 -7.39
C ILE A 373 14.09 12.96 -6.29
N SER A 374 14.30 11.65 -6.15
CA SER A 374 15.33 10.99 -5.35
C SER A 374 16.39 10.30 -6.23
N TYR A 375 16.51 10.68 -7.50
CA TYR A 375 17.46 10.09 -8.46
C TYR A 375 18.87 9.95 -7.88
N ALA A 376 19.40 8.74 -7.91
CA ALA A 376 20.74 8.46 -7.40
C ALA A 376 21.79 8.88 -8.44
N SER A 377 22.39 10.06 -8.26
CA SER A 377 23.58 10.50 -8.98
C SER A 377 24.72 10.81 -8.01
N ASP A 378 25.97 10.65 -8.47
CA ASP A 378 27.18 11.04 -7.73
C ASP A 378 27.38 12.58 -7.69
N PHE A 379 26.40 13.36 -8.18
CA PHE A 379 26.46 14.81 -8.25
C PHE A 379 26.41 15.46 -6.86
N ASP A 380 25.60 14.89 -5.95
CA ASP A 380 25.43 15.33 -4.56
C ASP A 380 25.13 16.85 -4.45
N PRO A 381 23.93 17.33 -4.81
CA PRO A 381 23.65 18.75 -4.90
C PRO A 381 23.74 19.48 -3.55
N ASP A 382 24.19 20.74 -3.58
CA ASP A 382 24.13 21.65 -2.44
C ASP A 382 22.74 22.33 -2.34
N LEU A 383 22.02 22.39 -3.47
CA LEU A 383 20.69 22.99 -3.63
C LEU A 383 19.90 22.22 -4.72
N VAL A 384 18.61 22.00 -4.48
CA VAL A 384 17.73 21.32 -5.44
C VAL A 384 16.57 22.22 -5.84
N PHE A 385 16.26 22.26 -7.13
CA PHE A 385 15.06 22.87 -7.67
C PHE A 385 14.08 21.80 -8.19
N LEU A 386 12.78 22.00 -7.97
CA LEU A 386 11.71 21.20 -8.58
C LEU A 386 10.68 22.13 -9.21
N PHE A 387 10.60 22.11 -10.55
CA PHE A 387 9.62 22.88 -11.33
C PHE A 387 8.44 21.97 -11.70
N SER A 388 7.40 21.97 -10.88
CA SER A 388 6.29 20.99 -10.93
C SER A 388 4.99 21.54 -10.33
N ASP A 389 3.84 21.02 -10.76
CA ASP A 389 2.54 21.30 -10.16
C ASP A 389 2.18 20.37 -8.98
N ALA A 390 2.92 19.29 -8.73
CA ALA A 390 2.60 18.23 -7.75
C ALA A 390 1.18 17.65 -7.84
N THR A 391 0.53 17.63 -9.01
CA THR A 391 -0.85 17.10 -9.15
C THR A 391 -0.90 15.58 -9.24
N SER A 392 0.10 14.93 -9.85
CA SER A 392 0.14 13.47 -10.00
C SER A 392 0.20 12.71 -8.67
N TYR A 393 -0.59 11.65 -8.53
CA TYR A 393 -0.54 10.70 -7.41
C TYR A 393 0.51 9.60 -7.59
N ILE A 394 1.19 9.51 -8.74
CA ILE A 394 2.26 8.54 -8.96
C ILE A 394 3.53 9.01 -8.24
N GLY A 395 4.10 8.13 -7.42
CA GLY A 395 5.34 8.38 -6.69
C GLY A 395 5.19 9.28 -5.46
N SER A 396 6.11 9.09 -4.52
CA SER A 396 6.15 9.87 -3.29
C SER A 396 6.88 11.20 -3.51
N LEU A 397 6.22 12.32 -3.21
CA LEU A 397 6.85 13.65 -3.29
C LEU A 397 7.79 13.88 -2.10
N LYS A 398 8.92 13.17 -2.10
CA LYS A 398 9.99 13.17 -1.10
C LYS A 398 11.33 13.05 -1.82
N THR A 399 12.36 13.71 -1.30
CA THR A 399 13.73 13.57 -1.82
C THR A 399 14.63 12.81 -0.83
N THR A 400 15.64 12.12 -1.33
CA THR A 400 16.73 11.52 -0.54
C THR A 400 17.80 12.54 -0.16
N TYR A 401 18.11 13.52 -1.02
CA TYR A 401 19.24 14.45 -0.89
C TYR A 401 19.32 15.18 0.46
N ASP A 402 20.55 15.51 0.88
CA ASP A 402 20.79 16.33 2.07
C ASP A 402 20.75 17.85 1.80
N ALA A 403 20.06 18.27 0.72
CA ALA A 403 19.97 19.65 0.25
C ALA A 403 18.63 20.35 0.55
N PRO A 404 18.57 21.69 0.58
CA PRO A 404 17.34 22.46 0.43
C PRO A 404 16.65 22.18 -0.91
N VAL A 405 15.35 21.90 -0.89
CA VAL A 405 14.53 21.82 -2.12
C VAL A 405 13.65 23.04 -2.23
N PHE A 406 13.86 23.83 -3.28
CA PHE A 406 12.93 24.89 -3.66
C PHE A 406 11.98 24.34 -4.71
N THR A 407 10.69 24.37 -4.41
CA THR A 407 9.64 23.98 -5.34
C THR A 407 9.11 25.23 -6.03
N ILE A 408 9.00 25.21 -7.36
CA ILE A 408 8.51 26.33 -8.16
C ILE A 408 7.29 25.86 -8.96
N ASN A 409 6.22 26.65 -8.93
CA ASN A 409 5.04 26.42 -9.74
C ASN A 409 4.47 27.75 -10.28
N SER A 410 4.15 27.78 -11.57
CA SER A 410 3.46 28.89 -12.24
C SER A 410 2.00 28.61 -12.63
N LEU A 411 1.47 27.41 -12.35
CA LEU A 411 0.10 27.00 -12.64
C LEU A 411 -0.86 27.22 -11.45
N PRO A 412 -2.05 27.81 -11.65
CA PRO A 412 -3.05 27.95 -10.59
C PRO A 412 -3.51 26.61 -10.00
N GLN A 413 -3.54 25.57 -10.83
CA GLN A 413 -4.13 24.25 -10.54
C GLN A 413 -3.23 23.33 -9.69
N GLY A 414 -1.99 23.73 -9.40
CA GLY A 414 -1.01 22.87 -8.72
C GLY A 414 -1.34 22.60 -7.25
N ASN A 415 -0.86 21.47 -6.73
CA ASN A 415 -1.00 21.04 -5.34
C ASN A 415 0.00 21.79 -4.43
N GLN A 416 -0.36 23.04 -4.12
CA GLN A 416 0.44 24.01 -3.37
C GLN A 416 0.87 23.47 -1.99
N GLU A 417 0.01 22.69 -1.33
CA GLU A 417 0.27 22.08 -0.02
C GLU A 417 1.35 20.97 -0.09
N ARG A 418 1.38 20.17 -1.17
CA ARG A 418 2.45 19.18 -1.41
C ARG A 418 3.80 19.85 -1.73
N LEU A 419 3.80 20.88 -2.57
CA LEU A 419 5.02 21.63 -2.91
C LEU A 419 5.61 22.33 -1.68
N GLN A 420 4.80 23.07 -0.93
CA GLN A 420 5.24 23.70 0.33
C GLN A 420 5.73 22.66 1.34
N ARG A 421 5.08 21.50 1.45
CA ARG A 421 5.53 20.40 2.32
C ARG A 421 6.96 19.95 2.02
N LEU A 422 7.28 19.68 0.75
CA LEU A 422 8.62 19.22 0.37
C LEU A 422 9.67 20.28 0.69
N SER A 423 9.39 21.54 0.35
CA SER A 423 10.31 22.65 0.62
C SER A 423 10.54 22.89 2.11
N LEU A 424 9.48 22.92 2.93
CA LEU A 424 9.60 23.12 4.38
C LEU A 424 10.36 21.99 5.07
N TYR A 425 10.17 20.72 4.66
CA TYR A 425 10.94 19.61 5.23
C TYR A 425 12.42 19.64 4.87
N THR A 426 12.77 20.32 3.78
CA THR A 426 14.12 20.31 3.23
C THR A 426 14.94 21.54 3.58
N ASP A 427 14.37 22.56 4.22
CA ASP A 427 14.98 23.87 4.49
C ASP A 427 15.05 24.82 3.27
N GLY A 428 14.29 24.49 2.20
CA GLY A 428 14.00 25.38 1.07
C GLY A 428 12.66 26.12 1.24
N HIS A 429 12.16 26.70 0.14
CA HIS A 429 10.92 27.49 0.11
C HIS A 429 10.09 27.20 -1.15
N TYR A 430 8.75 27.30 -1.03
CA TYR A 430 7.83 27.09 -2.14
C TYR A 430 7.47 28.41 -2.83
N ILE A 431 7.86 28.53 -4.09
CA ILE A 431 7.66 29.72 -4.91
C ILE A 431 6.43 29.54 -5.80
N ASN A 432 5.34 30.20 -5.43
CA ASN A 432 4.12 30.27 -6.23
C ASN A 432 4.12 31.51 -7.15
N LEU A 433 4.55 31.35 -8.41
CA LEU A 433 4.64 32.41 -9.41
C LEU A 433 3.27 32.90 -9.94
N THR A 434 2.16 32.31 -9.48
CA THR A 434 0.81 32.88 -9.66
C THR A 434 0.49 33.99 -8.66
N LYS A 435 1.16 33.99 -7.49
CA LYS A 435 0.93 34.93 -6.38
C LYS A 435 2.08 35.91 -6.16
N THR A 436 3.31 35.55 -6.53
CA THR A 436 4.51 36.37 -6.30
C THR A 436 5.13 36.85 -7.61
N THR A 437 5.95 37.91 -7.54
CA THR A 437 6.77 38.38 -8.66
C THR A 437 8.11 37.66 -8.70
N THR A 438 8.72 37.56 -9.88
CA THR A 438 10.08 37.00 -10.08
C THR A 438 11.11 37.69 -9.18
N LYS A 439 11.05 39.03 -9.05
CA LYS A 439 11.89 39.80 -8.12
C LYS A 439 11.74 39.36 -6.66
N ARG A 440 10.51 39.12 -6.17
CA ARG A 440 10.29 38.67 -4.77
C ARG A 440 10.63 37.19 -4.60
N ALA A 441 10.36 36.36 -5.61
CA ALA A 441 10.79 34.97 -5.65
C ALA A 441 12.32 34.84 -5.53
N LEU A 442 13.07 35.65 -6.28
CA LEU A 442 14.53 35.71 -6.24
C LEU A 442 15.05 36.05 -4.83
N SER A 443 14.36 36.91 -4.08
CA SER A 443 14.73 37.22 -2.69
C SER A 443 14.69 35.98 -1.78
N PHE A 444 13.73 35.06 -1.96
CA PHE A 444 13.70 33.80 -1.19
C PHE A 444 14.85 32.84 -1.57
N LEU A 445 15.34 32.90 -2.81
CA LEU A 445 16.50 32.12 -3.28
C LEU A 445 17.84 32.67 -2.77
N GLN A 446 17.93 33.98 -2.57
CA GLN A 446 19.17 34.66 -2.18
C GLN A 446 19.31 34.86 -0.65
N TYR A 447 18.19 34.97 0.08
CA TYR A 447 18.17 35.34 1.51
C TYR A 447 17.36 34.34 2.34
N ASP A 448 17.74 34.19 3.61
CA ASP A 448 17.05 33.32 4.56
C ASP A 448 15.81 33.99 5.17
N LEU A 449 14.80 34.20 4.33
CA LEU A 449 13.57 34.92 4.69
C LEU A 449 12.54 34.01 5.36
N GLU A 450 11.85 34.51 6.40
CA GLU A 450 10.67 33.87 6.94
C GLU A 450 9.50 33.93 5.94
N ASP A 451 8.81 32.80 5.78
CA ASP A 451 7.55 32.69 5.06
C ASP A 451 6.40 32.47 6.05
N PHE A 452 5.40 33.35 5.98
CA PHE A 452 4.18 33.28 6.80
C PHE A 452 2.97 32.77 6.00
N GLU A 453 3.10 32.55 4.69
CA GLU A 453 1.99 32.10 3.86
C GLU A 453 1.82 30.58 3.99
N VAL A 454 0.83 30.15 4.78
CA VAL A 454 0.51 28.72 4.94
C VAL A 454 -0.43 28.28 3.82
N TYR A 455 0.07 27.42 2.93
CA TYR A 455 -0.71 26.79 1.87
C TYR A 455 -1.40 25.54 2.41
N ALA A 456 -2.46 25.74 3.20
CA ALA A 456 -3.42 24.67 3.46
C ALA A 456 -4.14 24.29 2.17
N GLN A 457 -4.55 23.02 2.03
CA GLN A 457 -5.69 22.73 1.18
C GLN A 457 -6.85 23.56 1.71
N LYS A 458 -7.37 24.48 0.90
CA LYS A 458 -8.76 24.88 1.08
C LYS A 458 -9.56 23.59 1.00
N GLU A 459 -10.49 23.38 1.93
CA GLU A 459 -11.63 22.54 1.61
C GLU A 459 -12.17 23.07 0.28
N ASP A 460 -12.12 22.25 -0.76
CA ASP A 460 -12.74 22.61 -2.02
C ASP A 460 -14.19 22.97 -1.67
N LYS A 461 -14.60 24.20 -1.96
CA LYS A 461 -16.03 24.56 -2.00
C LYS A 461 -16.64 23.96 -3.28
N ASN A 462 -16.53 22.64 -3.37
CA ASN A 462 -17.19 21.83 -4.37
C ASN A 462 -18.66 21.83 -4.05
N TYR A 463 -19.46 22.29 -5.01
CA TYR A 463 -20.90 22.10 -5.00
C TYR A 463 -21.15 20.60 -5.20
N TRP A 464 -21.23 19.88 -4.09
CA TRP A 464 -21.63 18.49 -4.06
C TRP A 464 -23.15 18.43 -4.18
N ILE A 465 -23.61 18.02 -5.35
CA ILE A 465 -25.01 17.81 -5.64
C ILE A 465 -25.41 16.45 -5.08
N GLN A 466 -26.13 16.48 -3.96
CA GLN A 466 -26.68 15.31 -3.30
C GLN A 466 -28.11 15.06 -3.76
N GLY A 467 -28.48 13.78 -3.86
CA GLY A 467 -29.84 13.40 -4.20
C GLY A 467 -30.12 11.91 -4.02
N THR A 468 -31.36 11.53 -4.32
CA THR A 468 -31.86 10.15 -4.26
C THR A 468 -32.48 9.75 -5.59
N VAL A 469 -32.18 8.56 -6.09
CA VAL A 469 -32.84 7.96 -7.26
C VAL A 469 -33.75 6.81 -6.83
N SER A 470 -34.92 6.74 -7.45
CA SER A 470 -35.89 5.67 -7.23
C SER A 470 -36.53 5.19 -8.53
N LEU A 471 -36.87 3.90 -8.60
CA LEU A 471 -37.79 3.36 -9.59
C LEU A 471 -39.20 3.42 -8.97
N ASP A 472 -40.06 4.27 -9.52
CA ASP A 472 -41.39 4.64 -8.98
C ASP A 472 -41.39 5.18 -7.53
N SER A 473 -41.27 4.29 -6.55
CA SER A 473 -41.21 4.56 -5.10
C SER A 473 -40.17 3.72 -4.35
N ILE A 474 -39.43 2.83 -5.04
CA ILE A 474 -38.40 1.98 -4.45
C ILE A 474 -37.04 2.63 -4.70
N PRO A 475 -36.20 2.87 -3.67
CA PRO A 475 -34.84 3.37 -3.87
C PRO A 475 -34.04 2.47 -4.81
N LEU A 476 -33.28 3.07 -5.72
CA LEU A 476 -32.64 2.36 -6.83
C LEU A 476 -31.11 2.39 -6.67
N GLN A 477 -30.55 1.29 -6.19
CA GLN A 477 -29.10 1.06 -6.11
C GLN A 477 -28.49 0.85 -7.49
N GLY A 478 -27.26 1.32 -7.72
CA GLY A 478 -26.52 1.02 -8.95
C GLY A 478 -26.97 1.83 -10.18
N VAL A 479 -27.60 2.99 -10.01
CA VAL A 479 -27.87 3.95 -11.09
C VAL A 479 -26.59 4.69 -11.41
N ASN A 480 -26.20 4.75 -12.69
CA ASN A 480 -25.09 5.58 -13.12
C ASN A 480 -25.56 7.04 -13.27
N VAL A 481 -24.92 7.94 -12.52
CA VAL A 481 -25.16 9.39 -12.52
C VAL A 481 -23.96 10.06 -13.17
N ARG A 482 -24.13 10.81 -14.25
CA ARG A 482 -23.02 11.45 -14.98
C ARG A 482 -23.36 12.90 -15.35
N ILE A 483 -22.39 13.80 -15.27
CA ILE A 483 -22.50 15.13 -15.90
C ILE A 483 -22.24 14.98 -17.40
N ILE A 484 -23.24 15.29 -18.22
CA ILE A 484 -23.19 15.14 -19.68
C ILE A 484 -22.00 15.90 -20.27
N GLY A 485 -21.26 15.26 -21.17
CA GLY A 485 -20.07 15.84 -21.81
C GLY A 485 -18.79 15.80 -20.96
N THR A 486 -18.82 15.23 -19.76
CA THR A 486 -17.64 15.11 -18.88
C THR A 486 -17.33 13.66 -18.50
N TYR A 487 -16.16 13.45 -17.90
CA TYR A 487 -15.77 12.18 -17.28
C TYR A 487 -16.17 12.04 -15.79
N ILE A 488 -16.99 12.97 -15.26
CA ILE A 488 -17.45 12.92 -13.87
C ILE A 488 -18.70 12.03 -13.79
N GLU A 489 -18.54 10.86 -13.17
CA GLU A 489 -19.62 9.89 -12.97
C GLU A 489 -19.58 9.24 -11.57
N GLU A 490 -20.76 8.97 -11.03
CA GLU A 490 -21.01 8.38 -9.73
C GLU A 490 -22.06 7.26 -9.84
N VAL A 491 -22.21 6.47 -8.78
CA VAL A 491 -23.17 5.35 -8.72
C VAL A 491 -23.96 5.43 -7.41
N THR A 492 -25.27 5.19 -7.47
CA THR A 492 -26.13 5.24 -6.26
C THR A 492 -25.87 4.08 -5.29
N ASP A 493 -25.94 4.39 -3.99
CA ASP A 493 -25.83 3.42 -2.89
C ASP A 493 -27.10 2.55 -2.69
N ALA A 494 -27.11 1.69 -1.67
CA ALA A 494 -28.20 0.76 -1.39
C ALA A 494 -29.54 1.47 -1.11
N GLU A 495 -29.47 2.66 -0.51
CA GLU A 495 -30.60 3.54 -0.21
C GLU A 495 -30.93 4.50 -1.38
N GLY A 496 -30.28 4.32 -2.53
CA GLY A 496 -30.48 5.10 -3.75
C GLY A 496 -29.87 6.50 -3.72
N ASN A 497 -29.07 6.85 -2.70
CA ASN A 497 -28.43 8.16 -2.63
C ASN A 497 -27.24 8.26 -3.59
N PHE A 498 -26.95 9.48 -4.04
CA PHE A 498 -25.71 9.84 -4.73
C PHE A 498 -25.20 11.20 -4.26
N SER A 499 -23.92 11.46 -4.49
CA SER A 499 -23.27 12.75 -4.27
C SER A 499 -22.27 12.97 -5.40
N ILE A 500 -22.52 13.94 -6.28
CA ILE A 500 -21.69 14.21 -7.47
C ILE A 500 -21.20 15.67 -7.47
N GLN A 501 -19.95 15.90 -7.87
CA GLN A 501 -19.35 17.24 -7.94
C GLN A 501 -19.78 17.94 -9.23
N ALA A 502 -20.82 18.78 -9.17
CA ALA A 502 -21.43 19.42 -10.35
C ALA A 502 -21.87 20.88 -10.05
N GLY A 503 -21.87 21.74 -11.06
CA GLY A 503 -22.23 23.15 -10.95
C GLY A 503 -23.70 23.44 -11.28
N GLU A 504 -24.14 24.67 -11.00
CA GLU A 504 -25.42 25.16 -11.53
C GLU A 504 -25.38 25.25 -13.06
N GLY A 505 -26.41 24.74 -13.72
CA GLY A 505 -26.49 24.69 -15.18
C GLY A 505 -25.79 23.50 -15.82
N ASP A 506 -25.20 22.58 -15.05
CA ASP A 506 -24.81 21.26 -15.54
C ASP A 506 -26.05 20.37 -15.75
N ASP A 507 -26.03 19.51 -16.77
CA ASP A 507 -27.06 18.51 -17.03
C ASP A 507 -26.57 17.13 -16.57
N LEU A 508 -27.29 16.52 -15.60
CA LEU A 508 -27.03 15.18 -15.11
C LEU A 508 -27.86 14.14 -15.86
N SER A 509 -27.23 13.12 -16.42
CA SER A 509 -27.93 11.91 -16.90
C SER A 509 -27.96 10.82 -15.82
N PHE A 510 -29.10 10.15 -15.73
CA PHE A 510 -29.37 9.03 -14.82
C PHE A 510 -29.73 7.81 -15.66
N SER A 511 -28.88 6.79 -15.67
CA SER A 511 -29.07 5.59 -16.51
C SER A 511 -29.06 4.30 -15.69
N TYR A 512 -29.98 3.40 -16.02
CA TYR A 512 -30.19 2.13 -15.33
C TYR A 512 -30.83 1.12 -16.28
N VAL A 513 -30.34 -0.12 -16.31
CA VAL A 513 -30.82 -1.16 -17.24
C VAL A 513 -32.30 -1.49 -17.01
N GLY A 514 -33.09 -1.47 -18.09
CA GLY A 514 -34.54 -1.67 -18.02
C GLY A 514 -35.32 -0.44 -17.51
N ALA A 515 -34.67 0.72 -17.40
CA ALA A 515 -35.31 1.99 -17.11
C ALA A 515 -34.86 3.07 -18.11
N LYS A 516 -35.78 3.96 -18.48
CA LYS A 516 -35.49 5.07 -19.40
C LYS A 516 -34.45 5.99 -18.76
N THR A 517 -33.48 6.42 -19.56
CA THR A 517 -32.50 7.41 -19.13
C THR A 517 -33.20 8.74 -18.89
N GLU A 518 -33.11 9.25 -17.67
CA GLU A 518 -33.64 10.57 -17.29
C GLU A 518 -32.49 11.60 -17.33
N VAL A 519 -32.79 12.84 -17.73
CA VAL A 519 -31.82 13.94 -17.73
C VAL A 519 -32.38 15.10 -16.90
N VAL A 520 -31.60 15.58 -15.95
CA VAL A 520 -32.00 16.62 -14.99
C VAL A 520 -30.95 17.72 -14.94
N ARG A 521 -31.38 18.95 -15.26
CA ARG A 521 -30.54 20.15 -15.16
C ARG A 521 -30.45 20.63 -13.72
N ILE A 522 -29.25 20.96 -13.25
CA ILE A 522 -29.03 21.47 -11.89
C ILE A 522 -29.43 22.94 -11.82
N THR A 523 -30.28 23.27 -10.85
CA THR A 523 -30.66 24.63 -10.44
C THR A 523 -30.63 24.72 -8.91
N GLU A 524 -30.40 25.90 -8.33
CA GLU A 524 -30.41 26.08 -6.85
C GLU A 524 -31.71 25.55 -6.20
N THR A 525 -32.84 25.70 -6.88
CA THR A 525 -34.17 25.26 -6.45
C THR A 525 -34.41 23.75 -6.47
N SER A 526 -33.51 22.97 -7.06
CA SER A 526 -33.68 21.52 -7.26
C SER A 526 -32.98 20.65 -6.21
N LEU A 527 -32.44 21.25 -5.14
CA LEU A 527 -31.62 20.55 -4.14
C LEU A 527 -32.39 20.23 -2.84
N PRO A 528 -32.22 19.03 -2.24
CA PRO A 528 -31.51 17.86 -2.79
C PRO A 528 -32.31 17.21 -3.92
N LEU A 529 -31.61 16.68 -4.94
CA LEU A 529 -32.25 16.11 -6.12
C LEU A 529 -33.06 14.86 -5.77
N ARG A 530 -34.27 14.74 -6.33
CA ARG A 530 -35.11 13.53 -6.20
C ARG A 530 -35.51 13.05 -7.59
N VAL A 531 -34.79 12.07 -8.11
CA VAL A 531 -34.97 11.55 -9.46
C VAL A 531 -35.83 10.29 -9.43
N LYS A 532 -36.89 10.29 -10.23
CA LYS A 532 -37.77 9.13 -10.42
C LYS A 532 -37.56 8.58 -11.82
N MET A 533 -36.82 7.48 -11.91
CA MET A 533 -36.67 6.74 -13.15
C MET A 533 -37.95 5.96 -13.44
N ARG A 534 -38.20 5.70 -14.72
CA ARG A 534 -39.36 4.94 -15.21
C ARG A 534 -38.91 3.67 -15.92
N PRO A 535 -39.60 2.53 -15.77
CA PRO A 535 -39.31 1.34 -16.55
C PRO A 535 -39.31 1.61 -18.06
N GLU A 536 -38.37 1.01 -18.77
CA GLU A 536 -38.35 0.98 -20.23
C GLU A 536 -39.08 -0.28 -20.70
N GLY A 537 -40.15 -0.10 -21.48
CA GLY A 537 -41.01 -1.19 -21.96
C GLY A 537 -40.33 -2.06 -23.02
N ASP A 538 -40.73 -3.32 -23.07
CA ASP A 538 -40.26 -4.37 -24.00
C ASP A 538 -38.80 -4.84 -23.85
N LEU A 539 -38.46 -5.31 -22.64
CA LEU A 539 -37.56 -6.45 -22.54
C LEU A 539 -38.23 -7.68 -23.16
N LEU A 540 -37.79 -8.00 -24.39
CA LEU A 540 -37.98 -9.23 -25.18
C LEU A 540 -38.86 -10.32 -24.57
N ASN A 541 -39.94 -10.68 -25.30
CA ASN A 541 -40.77 -11.86 -25.06
C ASN A 541 -39.94 -13.07 -24.60
N GLU A 542 -40.17 -13.53 -23.37
CA GLU A 542 -39.88 -14.90 -23.00
C GLU A 542 -40.69 -15.81 -23.94
N VAL A 543 -40.00 -16.56 -24.80
CA VAL A 543 -40.63 -17.44 -25.79
C VAL A 543 -41.28 -18.62 -25.06
N THR A 544 -42.48 -18.37 -24.54
CA THR A 544 -43.31 -19.37 -23.90
C THR A 544 -43.91 -20.25 -25.00
N LEU A 545 -43.14 -21.28 -25.41
CA LEU A 545 -43.64 -22.35 -26.27
C LEU A 545 -44.75 -23.12 -25.53
N THR A 546 -45.99 -22.65 -25.66
CA THR A 546 -47.20 -23.30 -25.16
C THR A 546 -47.57 -24.53 -26.00
N GLY A 547 -46.67 -25.52 -26.01
CA GLY A 547 -46.96 -26.85 -26.51
C GLY A 547 -47.84 -27.63 -25.53
N LYS A 548 -49.14 -27.77 -25.83
CA LYS A 548 -50.02 -28.68 -25.09
C LYS A 548 -49.55 -30.13 -25.25
N SER A 549 -48.97 -30.75 -24.22
CA SER A 549 -49.45 -32.05 -23.66
C SER A 549 -48.48 -32.76 -22.70
N LYS A 550 -49.11 -33.57 -21.82
CA LYS A 550 -48.56 -34.60 -20.93
C LYS A 550 -47.65 -34.15 -19.78
N LYS A 551 -48.17 -34.41 -18.56
CA LYS A 551 -47.41 -34.44 -17.30
C LYS A 551 -46.08 -35.18 -17.50
N LYS A 552 -44.96 -34.46 -17.40
CA LYS A 552 -43.64 -35.06 -17.16
C LYS A 552 -43.27 -34.84 -15.70
N SER A 553 -42.80 -35.90 -15.06
CA SER A 553 -42.20 -35.85 -13.74
C SER A 553 -40.96 -34.97 -13.72
N ILE A 554 -40.67 -34.42 -12.54
CA ILE A 554 -39.47 -33.63 -12.20
C ILE A 554 -38.22 -34.31 -12.80
N PRO A 555 -37.38 -33.60 -13.58
CA PRO A 555 -36.19 -34.21 -14.17
C PRO A 555 -35.07 -34.35 -13.13
N PHE A 556 -34.47 -35.54 -13.08
CA PHE A 556 -33.23 -35.76 -12.32
C PHE A 556 -32.12 -34.83 -12.80
N THR A 557 -31.48 -34.13 -11.87
CA THR A 557 -30.31 -33.30 -12.16
C THR A 557 -29.09 -34.19 -12.47
N LYS A 558 -28.45 -33.92 -13.62
CA LYS A 558 -27.23 -34.63 -14.07
C LYS A 558 -26.16 -34.57 -12.99
N ARG A 559 -25.58 -35.71 -12.60
CA ARG A 559 -24.39 -35.78 -11.74
C ARG A 559 -23.28 -36.58 -12.40
N LYS A 560 -22.23 -35.87 -12.87
CA LYS A 560 -20.96 -36.45 -13.34
C LYS A 560 -20.38 -37.41 -12.28
N ARG A 561 -19.44 -38.25 -12.71
CA ARG A 561 -18.65 -39.20 -11.88
C ARG A 561 -18.11 -38.51 -10.61
N VAL A 562 -18.01 -39.25 -9.51
CA VAL A 562 -17.72 -38.67 -8.18
C VAL A 562 -16.21 -38.47 -7.99
N THR A 563 -15.66 -37.36 -8.52
CA THR A 563 -14.22 -37.01 -8.45
C THR A 563 -13.68 -36.68 -7.05
N TYR A 564 -14.46 -36.89 -5.99
CA TYR A 564 -14.07 -36.60 -4.60
C TYR A 564 -14.37 -37.78 -3.67
N ALA A 565 -14.37 -38.98 -4.24
CA ALA A 565 -14.42 -40.22 -3.49
C ALA A 565 -13.08 -40.42 -2.77
N ILE A 566 -13.12 -40.67 -1.46
CA ILE A 566 -11.93 -41.05 -0.68
C ILE A 566 -11.68 -42.56 -0.70
N ASP A 567 -12.60 -43.32 -1.30
CA ASP A 567 -12.54 -44.76 -1.61
C ASP A 567 -13.60 -45.04 -2.70
N GLU A 568 -13.27 -45.81 -3.74
CA GLU A 568 -14.20 -46.18 -4.83
C GLU A 568 -13.99 -47.64 -5.26
N ILE A 569 -15.11 -48.38 -5.33
CA ILE A 569 -15.20 -49.76 -5.82
C ILE A 569 -15.95 -49.72 -7.14
N THR A 570 -15.48 -50.45 -8.15
CA THR A 570 -16.17 -50.61 -9.44
C THR A 570 -16.86 -51.97 -9.53
N SER A 571 -17.69 -52.18 -10.55
CA SER A 571 -18.32 -53.48 -10.78
C SER A 571 -17.33 -54.62 -11.10
N ALA A 572 -16.06 -54.33 -11.39
CA ALA A 572 -15.01 -55.34 -11.55
C ALA A 572 -14.56 -55.93 -10.20
N ASP A 573 -14.75 -55.19 -9.11
CA ASP A 573 -14.32 -55.52 -7.75
C ASP A 573 -15.43 -56.21 -6.94
N ILE A 574 -16.62 -56.42 -7.53
CA ILE A 574 -17.81 -57.00 -6.90
C ILE A 574 -18.02 -58.43 -7.41
N ASP A 575 -17.41 -59.38 -6.71
CA ASP A 575 -17.51 -60.81 -7.01
C ASP A 575 -18.96 -61.35 -7.02
N ALA A 576 -19.22 -62.37 -7.82
CA ALA A 576 -20.54 -63.01 -7.95
C ALA A 576 -21.07 -63.69 -6.67
N HIS A 577 -20.26 -63.82 -5.63
CA HIS A 577 -20.63 -64.48 -4.38
C HIS A 577 -21.33 -63.57 -3.36
N TYR A 578 -21.27 -62.24 -3.53
CA TYR A 578 -21.97 -61.31 -2.63
C TYR A 578 -23.48 -61.34 -2.89
N SER A 579 -24.25 -61.78 -1.90
CA SER A 579 -25.71 -61.80 -1.96
C SER A 579 -26.38 -60.50 -1.46
N ARG A 580 -25.61 -59.59 -0.83
CA ARG A 580 -26.10 -58.31 -0.33
C ARG A 580 -25.05 -57.21 -0.53
N LEU A 581 -25.49 -56.02 -0.92
CA LEU A 581 -24.60 -54.87 -1.14
C LEU A 581 -23.89 -54.43 0.15
N GLN A 582 -24.50 -54.74 1.29
CA GLN A 582 -23.95 -54.50 2.60
C GLN A 582 -22.68 -55.32 2.90
N ASP A 583 -22.54 -56.51 2.29
CA ASP A 583 -21.41 -57.39 2.49
C ASP A 583 -20.22 -56.90 1.64
N VAL A 584 -20.49 -56.43 0.41
CA VAL A 584 -19.53 -55.72 -0.45
C VAL A 584 -18.96 -54.49 0.26
N LEU A 585 -19.83 -53.66 0.86
CA LEU A 585 -19.41 -52.45 1.59
C LEU A 585 -18.45 -52.77 2.74
N LEU A 586 -18.67 -53.86 3.48
CA LEU A 586 -17.86 -54.20 4.65
C LEU A 586 -16.55 -54.92 4.29
N ASP A 587 -16.52 -55.64 3.18
CA ASP A 587 -15.33 -56.40 2.73
C ASP A 587 -14.38 -55.55 1.87
N LYS A 588 -14.92 -54.69 1.01
CA LYS A 588 -14.15 -53.95 -0.01
C LYS A 588 -13.90 -52.47 0.31
N THR A 589 -14.56 -51.86 1.31
CA THR A 589 -14.28 -50.45 1.72
C THR A 589 -13.73 -50.33 3.15
N PHE A 590 -13.28 -49.13 3.51
CA PHE A 590 -12.99 -48.80 4.91
C PHE A 590 -14.24 -48.66 5.82
N VAL A 591 -15.47 -48.70 5.29
CA VAL A 591 -16.71 -48.53 6.08
C VAL A 591 -16.84 -49.64 7.14
N ARG A 592 -17.37 -49.31 8.32
CA ARG A 592 -17.59 -50.27 9.41
C ARG A 592 -19.06 -50.29 9.83
N ARG A 593 -19.51 -51.39 10.43
CA ARG A 593 -20.87 -51.55 10.98
C ARG A 593 -20.84 -51.45 12.50
N GLU A 594 -21.52 -50.46 13.05
CA GLU A 594 -21.78 -50.32 14.49
C GLU A 594 -23.27 -50.18 14.76
N ARG A 595 -23.81 -50.98 15.69
CA ARG A 595 -25.23 -50.95 16.13
C ARG A 595 -26.25 -51.01 14.98
N GLY A 596 -25.92 -51.70 13.89
CA GLY A 596 -26.77 -51.85 12.70
C GLY A 596 -26.57 -50.79 11.62
N PHE A 597 -25.81 -49.72 11.90
CA PHE A 597 -25.53 -48.62 10.97
C PHE A 597 -24.10 -48.70 10.42
N PHE A 598 -23.93 -48.22 9.19
CA PHE A 598 -22.64 -47.93 8.59
C PHE A 598 -22.05 -46.64 9.15
N ILE A 599 -20.76 -46.65 9.43
CA ILE A 599 -19.98 -45.52 9.91
C ILE A 599 -18.61 -45.46 9.22
N PHE A 600 -18.03 -44.27 9.16
CA PHE A 600 -16.64 -44.09 8.75
C PHE A 600 -15.69 -44.23 9.97
N PRO A 601 -14.52 -44.87 9.83
CA PRO A 601 -13.51 -44.93 10.90
C PRO A 601 -13.01 -43.54 11.28
N ARG A 602 -12.53 -43.37 12.53
CA ARG A 602 -12.15 -42.04 13.07
C ARG A 602 -11.14 -41.27 12.20
N GLY A 603 -10.20 -41.94 11.55
CA GLY A 603 -9.19 -41.31 10.68
C GLY A 603 -9.75 -40.70 9.38
N TYR A 604 -11.00 -41.04 9.01
CA TYR A 604 -11.69 -40.54 7.81
C TYR A 604 -12.88 -39.63 8.15
N ARG A 605 -12.90 -39.09 9.38
CA ARG A 605 -13.89 -38.10 9.85
C ARG A 605 -13.25 -36.71 9.90
N SER A 606 -13.97 -35.69 9.49
CA SER A 606 -13.54 -34.30 9.65
C SER A 606 -13.56 -33.89 11.14
N PRO A 607 -12.48 -33.29 11.68
CA PRO A 607 -12.50 -32.72 13.02
C PRO A 607 -13.59 -31.64 13.17
N GLY A 608 -14.22 -31.58 14.34
CA GLY A 608 -15.21 -30.53 14.67
C GLY A 608 -16.62 -30.70 14.11
N ILE A 609 -16.87 -31.62 13.16
CA ILE A 609 -18.23 -31.88 12.66
C ILE A 609 -19.00 -32.79 13.65
N PRO A 610 -20.27 -32.49 14.00
CA PRO A 610 -21.11 -33.36 14.83
C PRO A 610 -21.24 -34.78 14.25
N GLN A 611 -21.40 -35.80 15.11
CA GLN A 611 -21.49 -37.18 14.64
C GLN A 611 -22.81 -37.46 13.91
N GLY A 612 -22.79 -37.32 12.59
CA GLY A 612 -23.83 -37.81 11.68
C GLY A 612 -23.52 -39.22 11.16
N LEU A 613 -24.57 -40.01 10.90
CA LEU A 613 -24.46 -41.22 10.10
C LEU A 613 -24.32 -40.84 8.62
N PRO A 614 -23.45 -41.51 7.83
CA PRO A 614 -23.37 -41.25 6.39
C PRO A 614 -24.69 -41.65 5.71
N GLY A 615 -25.19 -40.78 4.83
CA GLY A 615 -26.35 -41.08 3.99
C GLY A 615 -26.00 -42.06 2.87
N ILE A 616 -27.01 -42.71 2.30
CA ILE A 616 -26.84 -43.60 1.15
C ILE A 616 -27.43 -42.89 -0.07
N MET A 617 -26.61 -42.52 -1.05
CA MET A 617 -27.08 -41.94 -2.31
C MET A 617 -27.17 -43.03 -3.37
N ILE A 618 -28.33 -43.24 -3.98
CA ILE A 618 -28.54 -44.21 -5.05
C ILE A 618 -29.00 -43.45 -6.29
N ASP A 619 -28.21 -43.54 -7.36
CA ASP A 619 -28.53 -42.96 -8.69
C ASP A 619 -28.93 -41.47 -8.66
N GLY A 620 -28.47 -40.74 -7.63
CA GLY A 620 -28.70 -39.30 -7.42
C GLY A 620 -29.68 -38.94 -6.29
N LEU A 621 -30.50 -39.88 -5.80
CA LEU A 621 -31.38 -39.67 -4.63
C LEU A 621 -30.67 -40.04 -3.33
N ILE A 622 -30.84 -39.23 -2.29
CA ILE A 622 -30.25 -39.48 -0.95
C ILE A 622 -31.30 -40.15 -0.06
N PHE A 623 -30.89 -41.20 0.63
CA PHE A 623 -31.68 -41.96 1.59
C PHE A 623 -30.95 -41.99 2.94
N GLU A 624 -31.72 -41.96 4.03
CA GLU A 624 -31.22 -42.33 5.34
C GLU A 624 -30.95 -43.84 5.41
N GLN A 625 -30.06 -44.25 6.30
CA GLN A 625 -29.72 -45.67 6.45
C GLN A 625 -30.92 -46.47 6.96
N GLY A 626 -31.21 -47.59 6.28
CA GLY A 626 -32.41 -48.40 6.52
C GLY A 626 -33.62 -47.99 5.68
N SER A 627 -33.63 -46.77 5.13
CA SER A 627 -34.70 -46.25 4.24
C SER A 627 -34.34 -46.37 2.74
N ALA A 628 -33.13 -46.80 2.42
CA ALA A 628 -32.67 -47.05 1.06
C ALA A 628 -33.33 -48.32 0.46
N PRO A 629 -33.74 -48.32 -0.82
CA PRO A 629 -34.25 -49.52 -1.50
C PRO A 629 -33.20 -50.62 -1.60
N TYR A 630 -33.65 -51.88 -1.68
CA TYR A 630 -32.77 -53.01 -1.95
C TYR A 630 -32.11 -52.89 -3.33
N ILE A 631 -30.81 -53.16 -3.39
CA ILE A 631 -30.02 -53.23 -4.62
C ILE A 631 -29.26 -54.55 -4.62
N ASP A 632 -29.37 -55.28 -5.73
CA ASP A 632 -28.55 -56.45 -6.01
C ASP A 632 -27.10 -56.00 -6.27
N PRO A 633 -26.08 -56.56 -5.58
CA PRO A 633 -24.66 -56.30 -5.85
C PRO A 633 -24.29 -56.41 -7.33
N GLN A 634 -24.87 -57.36 -8.05
CA GLN A 634 -24.57 -57.59 -9.46
C GLN A 634 -25.15 -56.51 -10.39
N GLU A 635 -26.10 -55.71 -9.90
CA GLU A 635 -26.63 -54.52 -10.56
C GLU A 635 -25.92 -53.23 -10.13
N VAL A 636 -24.83 -53.28 -9.36
CA VAL A 636 -24.01 -52.10 -9.03
C VAL A 636 -22.89 -51.89 -10.05
N SER A 637 -22.74 -50.65 -10.51
CA SER A 637 -21.69 -50.18 -11.41
C SER A 637 -20.50 -49.59 -10.63
N SER A 638 -20.75 -48.80 -9.60
CA SER A 638 -19.73 -48.36 -8.65
C SER A 638 -20.32 -48.00 -7.28
N ILE A 639 -19.45 -48.01 -6.27
CA ILE A 639 -19.70 -47.53 -4.92
C ILE A 639 -18.59 -46.54 -4.59
N SER A 640 -18.93 -45.27 -4.35
CA SER A 640 -17.97 -44.21 -4.02
C SER A 640 -18.24 -43.66 -2.62
N ILE A 641 -17.23 -43.59 -1.75
CA ILE A 641 -17.35 -43.06 -0.39
C ILE A 641 -16.91 -41.59 -0.36
N VAL A 642 -17.80 -40.68 0.05
CA VAL A 642 -17.54 -39.24 0.11
C VAL A 642 -17.51 -38.79 1.57
N ASN A 643 -16.45 -38.07 1.95
CA ASN A 643 -16.27 -37.59 3.31
C ASN A 643 -17.36 -36.57 3.75
N PRO A 644 -17.56 -36.36 5.07
CA PRO A 644 -18.58 -35.44 5.59
C PRO A 644 -18.54 -34.01 5.02
N MET A 645 -17.34 -33.44 4.88
CA MET A 645 -17.16 -32.05 4.45
C MET A 645 -17.53 -31.84 2.97
N THR A 646 -17.01 -32.67 2.08
CA THR A 646 -17.32 -32.58 0.64
C THR A 646 -18.77 -32.97 0.35
N ALA A 647 -19.32 -33.92 1.11
CA ALA A 647 -20.72 -34.31 1.00
C ALA A 647 -21.67 -33.16 1.42
N ALA A 648 -21.42 -32.50 2.56
CA ALA A 648 -22.20 -31.36 3.03
C ALA A 648 -22.16 -30.19 2.04
N ASN A 649 -20.98 -29.80 1.57
CA ASN A 649 -20.79 -28.68 0.65
C ASN A 649 -21.52 -28.87 -0.69
N ARG A 650 -21.66 -30.12 -1.17
CA ARG A 650 -22.30 -30.42 -2.46
C ARG A 650 -23.78 -30.79 -2.38
N PHE A 651 -24.23 -31.33 -1.26
CA PHE A 651 -25.58 -31.93 -1.14
C PHE A 651 -26.39 -31.44 0.07
N GLY A 652 -25.87 -30.46 0.83
CA GLY A 652 -26.56 -29.81 1.93
C GLY A 652 -26.58 -30.61 3.23
N GLY A 653 -27.33 -30.12 4.22
CA GLY A 653 -27.29 -30.64 5.61
C GLY A 653 -27.64 -32.12 5.76
N GLN A 654 -28.42 -32.71 4.86
CA GLN A 654 -28.75 -34.15 4.84
C GLN A 654 -27.54 -35.05 4.54
N ALA A 655 -26.45 -34.48 4.02
CA ALA A 655 -25.22 -35.19 3.71
C ALA A 655 -24.08 -34.90 4.72
N SER A 656 -24.39 -34.24 5.84
CA SER A 656 -23.41 -33.82 6.87
C SER A 656 -22.69 -34.96 7.60
N GLY A 657 -23.20 -36.19 7.56
CA GLY A 657 -22.51 -37.39 8.04
C GLY A 657 -21.58 -38.05 7.00
N GLY A 658 -21.48 -37.49 5.79
CA GLY A 658 -20.85 -38.13 4.63
C GLY A 658 -21.83 -38.92 3.78
N LEU A 659 -21.36 -39.51 2.68
CA LEU A 659 -22.21 -40.28 1.76
C LEU A 659 -21.54 -41.57 1.27
N ILE A 660 -22.35 -42.62 1.18
CA ILE A 660 -22.08 -43.84 0.41
C ILE A 660 -22.86 -43.69 -0.91
N VAL A 661 -22.17 -43.41 -2.02
CA VAL A 661 -22.78 -43.16 -3.33
C VAL A 661 -22.75 -44.44 -4.16
N ILE A 662 -23.90 -45.04 -4.42
CA ILE A 662 -24.09 -46.23 -5.23
C ILE A 662 -24.63 -45.81 -6.60
N ARG A 663 -24.00 -46.31 -7.67
CA ARG A 663 -24.48 -46.19 -9.05
C ARG A 663 -24.88 -47.58 -9.54
N THR A 664 -26.08 -47.74 -10.10
CA THR A 664 -26.50 -49.02 -10.69
C THR A 664 -25.98 -49.19 -12.12
N LYS A 665 -25.78 -50.43 -12.59
CA LYS A 665 -25.47 -50.75 -13.99
C LYS A 665 -26.60 -50.31 -14.93
N LYS A 666 -27.85 -50.23 -14.45
CA LYS A 666 -28.98 -49.68 -15.20
C LYS A 666 -28.92 -48.16 -15.34
N PHE A 667 -28.54 -47.44 -14.28
CA PHE A 667 -28.29 -46.00 -14.33
C PHE A 667 -27.04 -45.67 -15.14
N GLN A 668 -25.99 -46.48 -15.03
CA GLN A 668 -24.78 -46.35 -15.83
C GLN A 668 -25.08 -46.64 -17.31
N ARG A 669 -25.75 -47.73 -17.69
CA ARG A 669 -26.23 -47.94 -19.09
C ARG A 669 -27.21 -46.86 -19.57
N GLY A 670 -27.97 -46.26 -18.65
CA GLY A 670 -28.80 -45.09 -18.96
C GLY A 670 -27.95 -43.85 -19.25
N ILE A 671 -26.83 -43.67 -18.55
CA ILE A 671 -25.83 -42.63 -18.82
C ILE A 671 -25.06 -42.94 -20.10
N ASP A 672 -24.63 -44.19 -20.31
CA ASP A 672 -23.83 -44.64 -21.45
C ASP A 672 -24.65 -44.62 -22.74
N GLY A 673 -25.91 -45.06 -22.72
CA GLY A 673 -26.83 -44.91 -23.86
C GLY A 673 -27.20 -43.45 -24.13
N ILE A 674 -27.28 -42.60 -23.09
CA ILE A 674 -27.40 -41.14 -23.26
C ILE A 674 -26.05 -40.51 -23.68
N LEU A 675 -24.92 -41.19 -23.53
CA LEU A 675 -23.61 -40.76 -24.03
C LEU A 675 -23.45 -41.18 -25.49
N GLU A 676 -23.79 -42.40 -25.89
CA GLU A 676 -23.78 -42.83 -27.31
C GLU A 676 -24.79 -42.02 -28.13
N GLU A 677 -26.04 -41.87 -27.67
CA GLU A 677 -27.06 -41.02 -28.30
C GLU A 677 -26.75 -39.51 -28.17
N LYS A 678 -25.67 -39.12 -27.44
CA LYS A 678 -25.18 -37.73 -27.40
C LYS A 678 -23.75 -37.50 -27.84
N GLU A 679 -22.94 -38.49 -28.18
CA GLU A 679 -21.67 -38.22 -28.85
C GLU A 679 -21.93 -37.71 -30.27
N GLU A 680 -23.11 -38.02 -30.84
CA GLU A 680 -23.66 -37.37 -32.04
C GLU A 680 -24.38 -36.03 -31.77
N LEU A 681 -24.71 -35.67 -30.51
CA LEU A 681 -25.44 -34.44 -30.12
C LEU A 681 -24.65 -33.50 -29.18
N LEU A 682 -23.38 -33.79 -28.90
CA LEU A 682 -22.45 -32.94 -28.17
C LEU A 682 -21.74 -32.08 -29.21
N ASN A 683 -22.17 -30.82 -29.30
CA ASN A 683 -21.66 -29.85 -30.27
C ASN A 683 -20.12 -29.85 -30.33
N LYS A 684 -19.55 -30.44 -31.38
CA LYS A 684 -18.17 -30.18 -31.76
C LYS A 684 -18.06 -28.71 -32.14
N TYR A 685 -17.07 -28.03 -31.58
CA TYR A 685 -16.75 -26.66 -31.91
C TYR A 685 -16.22 -26.62 -33.35
N THR A 686 -16.95 -25.93 -34.23
CA THR A 686 -16.61 -25.78 -35.66
C THR A 686 -16.36 -24.33 -36.06
N ASP A 687 -16.51 -23.38 -35.12
CA ASP A 687 -16.39 -21.95 -35.41
C ASP A 687 -14.92 -21.57 -35.60
N ASN A 688 -14.51 -21.25 -36.82
CA ASN A 688 -13.21 -20.67 -37.10
C ASN A 688 -13.25 -19.15 -36.86
N LEU A 689 -13.03 -18.74 -35.60
CA LEU A 689 -13.02 -17.34 -35.19
C LEU A 689 -11.64 -16.71 -35.39
N ALA A 690 -11.62 -15.45 -35.83
CA ALA A 690 -10.41 -14.63 -35.76
C ALA A 690 -9.99 -14.43 -34.30
N PHE A 691 -8.68 -14.28 -34.08
CA PHE A 691 -8.18 -13.82 -32.79
C PHE A 691 -8.65 -12.38 -32.52
N TYR A 692 -8.75 -12.02 -31.24
CA TYR A 692 -8.98 -10.64 -30.86
C TYR A 692 -7.79 -9.79 -31.31
N GLU A 693 -8.02 -8.98 -32.33
CA GLU A 693 -7.18 -7.86 -32.70
C GLU A 693 -7.77 -6.58 -32.09
N THR A 694 -6.91 -5.75 -31.51
CA THR A 694 -7.32 -4.48 -30.92
C THR A 694 -7.90 -3.56 -32.00
N SER A 695 -9.20 -3.26 -31.92
CA SER A 695 -9.82 -2.27 -32.80
C SER A 695 -9.78 -0.88 -32.17
N PHE A 696 -9.06 0.01 -32.82
CA PHE A 696 -8.88 1.39 -32.37
C PHE A 696 -10.09 2.27 -32.75
N SER A 697 -10.09 3.53 -32.30
CA SER A 697 -11.08 4.51 -32.76
C SER A 697 -10.71 4.97 -34.17
N ASN A 698 -11.67 5.09 -35.10
CA ASN A 698 -11.44 5.56 -36.47
C ASN A 698 -11.25 7.09 -36.51
N THR A 699 -10.26 7.60 -35.79
CA THR A 699 -9.79 8.98 -35.92
C THR A 699 -8.59 9.03 -36.85
N LEU A 700 -8.46 10.11 -37.61
CA LEU A 700 -7.38 10.29 -38.60
C LEU A 700 -5.98 10.10 -37.99
N PHE A 701 -5.79 10.48 -36.72
CA PHE A 701 -4.52 10.35 -35.98
C PHE A 701 -4.17 8.92 -35.56
N ILE A 702 -5.19 8.08 -35.34
CA ILE A 702 -4.98 6.66 -35.09
C ILE A 702 -4.71 5.94 -36.41
N GLU A 703 -5.44 6.29 -37.47
CA GLU A 703 -5.17 5.77 -38.81
C GLU A 703 -3.80 6.17 -39.36
N SER A 704 -3.23 7.31 -38.97
CA SER A 704 -1.84 7.66 -39.30
C SER A 704 -0.87 6.79 -38.48
N LEU A 705 -1.02 6.76 -37.15
CA LEU A 705 -0.14 6.02 -36.26
C LEU A 705 -0.10 4.50 -36.55
N THR A 706 -1.22 3.89 -36.97
CA THR A 706 -1.28 2.46 -37.35
C THR A 706 -0.58 2.11 -38.67
N LYS A 707 -0.27 3.11 -39.52
CA LYS A 707 0.42 2.89 -40.81
C LYS A 707 1.94 2.92 -40.67
N GLU A 708 2.45 3.41 -39.54
CA GLU A 708 3.88 3.51 -39.28
C GLU A 708 4.50 2.13 -39.06
N THR A 709 5.65 1.92 -39.68
CA THR A 709 6.32 0.60 -39.73
C THR A 709 7.45 0.44 -38.73
N ASP A 710 7.91 1.53 -38.13
CA ASP A 710 9.01 1.56 -37.16
C ASP A 710 8.72 2.55 -36.02
N PHE A 711 9.41 2.34 -34.91
CA PHE A 711 9.23 3.09 -33.67
C PHE A 711 9.52 4.59 -33.81
N GLN A 712 10.52 5.00 -34.60
CA GLN A 712 10.93 6.40 -34.66
C GLN A 712 9.89 7.24 -35.40
N ASN A 713 9.41 6.75 -36.55
CA ASN A 713 8.32 7.40 -37.28
C ASN A 713 7.01 7.34 -36.50
N ALA A 714 6.69 6.23 -35.84
CA ALA A 714 5.51 6.12 -34.98
C ALA A 714 5.54 7.11 -33.79
N TYR A 715 6.66 7.19 -33.07
CA TYR A 715 6.78 8.11 -31.95
C TYR A 715 6.77 9.58 -32.41
N GLN A 716 7.40 9.91 -33.53
CA GLN A 716 7.34 11.26 -34.09
C GLN A 716 5.92 11.65 -34.54
N ASN A 717 5.20 10.76 -35.23
CA ASN A 717 3.80 10.94 -35.60
C ASN A 717 2.91 11.15 -34.36
N TYR A 718 3.14 10.39 -33.29
CA TYR A 718 2.50 10.61 -31.99
C TYR A 718 2.84 12.00 -31.41
N LYS A 719 4.12 12.39 -31.36
CA LYS A 719 4.56 13.68 -30.80
C LYS A 719 3.97 14.90 -31.51
N GLU A 720 3.81 14.83 -32.83
CA GLU A 720 3.24 15.92 -33.64
C GLU A 720 1.73 16.08 -33.42
N ASN A 721 0.99 14.98 -33.25
CA ASN A 721 -0.47 15.00 -33.14
C ASN A 721 -0.98 15.07 -31.70
N SER A 722 -0.30 14.41 -30.75
CA SER A 722 -0.71 14.29 -29.35
C SER A 722 -1.02 15.61 -28.63
N PRO A 723 -0.24 16.73 -28.76
CA PRO A 723 -0.42 17.92 -27.93
C PRO A 723 -1.82 18.53 -27.92
N ASN A 724 -2.59 18.37 -29.01
CA ASN A 724 -3.94 18.91 -29.13
C ASN A 724 -5.06 17.95 -28.71
N ILE A 725 -4.73 16.71 -28.33
CA ILE A 725 -5.72 15.66 -28.03
C ILE A 725 -6.16 15.70 -26.56
N ILE A 726 -7.48 15.58 -26.37
CA ILE A 726 -8.18 15.55 -25.06
C ILE A 726 -9.18 14.38 -24.97
N ASP A 727 -8.94 13.31 -25.73
CA ASP A 727 -9.77 12.10 -25.78
C ASP A 727 -9.06 10.92 -25.10
N VAL A 728 -9.72 10.31 -24.11
CA VAL A 728 -9.27 9.09 -23.43
C VAL A 728 -9.10 7.92 -24.39
N ASN A 729 -9.96 7.79 -25.41
CA ASN A 729 -9.90 6.70 -26.38
C ASN A 729 -8.63 6.78 -27.25
N TYR A 730 -8.20 7.98 -27.60
CA TYR A 730 -6.94 8.20 -28.32
C TYR A 730 -5.74 7.74 -27.51
N PHE A 731 -5.60 8.14 -26.25
CA PHE A 731 -4.44 7.76 -25.43
C PHE A 731 -4.37 6.25 -25.16
N ILE A 732 -5.52 5.61 -24.93
CA ILE A 732 -5.58 4.14 -24.82
C ILE A 732 -5.15 3.49 -26.14
N ALA A 733 -5.73 3.91 -27.27
CA ALA A 733 -5.39 3.34 -28.58
C ALA A 733 -3.93 3.58 -28.99
N ALA A 734 -3.39 4.78 -28.76
CA ALA A 734 -2.00 5.11 -29.04
C ALA A 734 -1.04 4.32 -28.16
N SER A 735 -1.34 4.13 -26.87
CA SER A 735 -0.58 3.25 -25.97
C SER A 735 -0.60 1.79 -26.45
N GLU A 736 -1.78 1.26 -26.80
CA GLU A 736 -1.92 -0.09 -27.36
C GLU A 736 -1.11 -0.29 -28.64
N ILE A 737 -1.09 0.70 -29.55
CA ILE A 737 -0.26 0.66 -30.76
C ILE A 737 1.22 0.71 -30.40
N MET A 738 1.65 1.67 -29.57
CA MET A 738 3.04 1.86 -29.20
C MET A 738 3.62 0.70 -28.39
N SER A 739 2.79 -0.02 -27.63
CA SER A 739 3.22 -1.18 -26.83
C SER A 739 3.81 -2.34 -27.64
N LYS A 740 3.60 -2.35 -28.97
CA LYS A 740 4.24 -3.28 -29.91
C LYS A 740 5.74 -3.02 -30.10
N TRP A 741 6.18 -1.78 -29.88
CA TRP A 741 7.56 -1.34 -30.07
C TRP A 741 8.25 -1.04 -28.74
N ASP A 742 7.57 -0.32 -27.84
CA ASP A 742 8.13 0.12 -26.56
C ASP A 742 7.02 0.22 -25.50
N THR A 743 7.16 -0.54 -24.41
CA THR A 743 6.19 -0.58 -23.30
C THR A 743 6.31 0.61 -22.33
N ASP A 744 7.45 1.29 -22.30
CA ASP A 744 7.70 2.41 -21.41
C ASP A 744 7.13 3.70 -22.01
N ILE A 745 7.27 3.87 -23.33
CA ILE A 745 6.53 4.88 -24.09
C ILE A 745 5.03 4.59 -24.06
N ALA A 746 4.60 3.33 -24.22
CA ALA A 746 3.17 2.99 -24.08
C ALA A 746 2.62 3.34 -22.69
N TYR A 747 3.40 3.12 -21.64
CA TYR A 747 3.08 3.50 -20.27
C TYR A 747 2.96 5.03 -20.10
N ASP A 748 3.94 5.81 -20.58
CA ASP A 748 3.85 7.28 -20.58
C ASP A 748 2.58 7.75 -21.30
N ILE A 749 2.31 7.23 -22.51
CA ILE A 749 1.16 7.62 -23.33
C ILE A 749 -0.18 7.36 -22.63
N ILE A 750 -0.36 6.20 -21.98
CA ILE A 750 -1.65 5.90 -21.32
C ILE A 750 -1.85 6.72 -20.05
N THR A 751 -0.78 7.13 -19.35
CA THR A 751 -0.92 8.01 -18.18
C THR A 751 -1.55 9.36 -18.54
N ASN A 752 -1.43 9.81 -19.79
CA ASN A 752 -2.12 11.02 -20.28
C ASN A 752 -3.65 10.93 -20.16
N ALA A 753 -4.24 9.75 -20.31
CA ALA A 753 -5.68 9.58 -20.13
C ALA A 753 -6.12 10.02 -18.72
N LEU A 754 -5.27 9.78 -17.72
CA LEU A 754 -5.51 10.18 -16.33
C LEU A 754 -5.46 11.71 -16.14
N THR A 755 -4.77 12.47 -17.00
CA THR A 755 -4.82 13.95 -16.93
C THR A 755 -6.22 14.50 -17.25
N LEU A 756 -7.01 13.77 -18.03
CA LEU A 756 -8.36 14.16 -18.46
C LEU A 756 -9.43 13.81 -17.42
N ALA A 757 -9.21 12.75 -16.63
CA ALA A 757 -10.18 12.26 -15.64
C ALA A 757 -9.48 11.68 -14.39
N PRO A 758 -8.67 12.48 -13.66
CA PRO A 758 -7.72 11.96 -12.67
C PRO A 758 -8.35 11.25 -11.48
N LYS A 759 -9.60 11.60 -11.13
CA LYS A 759 -10.36 10.99 -10.02
C LYS A 759 -11.40 9.95 -10.49
N ASN A 760 -11.45 9.59 -11.78
CA ASN A 760 -12.44 8.64 -12.29
C ASN A 760 -11.99 7.19 -11.97
N PRO A 761 -12.72 6.43 -11.12
CA PRO A 761 -12.29 5.10 -10.68
C PRO A 761 -12.37 4.03 -11.77
N LYS A 762 -13.20 4.22 -12.79
CA LYS A 762 -13.29 3.32 -13.95
C LYS A 762 -12.04 3.46 -14.81
N LEU A 763 -11.63 4.70 -15.12
CA LEU A 763 -10.41 4.95 -15.86
C LEU A 763 -9.15 4.53 -15.06
N LEU A 764 -9.06 4.90 -13.77
CA LEU A 764 -7.98 4.47 -12.89
C LEU A 764 -7.79 2.93 -12.93
N ARG A 765 -8.89 2.16 -12.84
CA ARG A 765 -8.83 0.68 -12.86
C ARG A 765 -8.46 0.11 -14.23
N ILE A 766 -8.85 0.78 -15.33
CA ILE A 766 -8.42 0.42 -16.70
C ILE A 766 -6.91 0.65 -16.83
N VAL A 767 -6.41 1.84 -16.47
CA VAL A 767 -4.99 2.17 -16.59
C VAL A 767 -4.13 1.30 -15.67
N ALA A 768 -4.59 0.97 -14.46
CA ALA A 768 -3.92 0.01 -13.58
C ALA A 768 -3.82 -1.40 -14.19
N GLY A 769 -4.85 -1.84 -14.93
CA GLY A 769 -4.82 -3.10 -15.68
C GLY A 769 -3.80 -3.09 -16.83
N TYR A 770 -3.63 -1.96 -17.52
CA TYR A 770 -2.55 -1.79 -18.49
C TYR A 770 -1.17 -1.73 -17.83
N PHE A 771 -1.03 -1.09 -16.67
CA PHE A 771 0.21 -1.10 -15.91
C PHE A 771 0.61 -2.54 -15.51
N GLU A 772 -0.34 -3.37 -15.06
CA GLU A 772 -0.07 -4.81 -14.84
C GLU A 772 0.33 -5.56 -16.12
N GLN A 773 -0.32 -5.27 -17.27
CA GLN A 773 0.05 -5.86 -18.57
C GLN A 773 1.45 -5.44 -19.02
N TYR A 774 1.84 -4.18 -18.80
CA TYR A 774 3.16 -3.63 -19.07
C TYR A 774 4.18 -3.91 -17.95
N LYS A 775 3.80 -4.69 -16.93
CA LYS A 775 4.63 -5.08 -15.76
C LYS A 775 5.11 -3.91 -14.88
N LYS A 776 4.43 -2.76 -14.97
CA LYS A 776 4.61 -1.56 -14.13
C LYS A 776 3.85 -1.71 -12.80
N TYR A 777 4.23 -2.74 -12.03
CA TYR A 777 3.47 -3.15 -10.84
C TYR A 777 3.56 -2.15 -9.68
N LYS A 778 4.69 -1.42 -9.54
CA LYS A 778 4.81 -0.38 -8.51
C LYS A 778 3.94 0.83 -8.82
N GLU A 779 3.82 1.15 -10.09
CA GLU A 779 2.97 2.22 -10.61
C GLU A 779 1.48 1.85 -10.50
N ALA A 780 1.13 0.57 -10.69
CA ALA A 780 -0.23 0.06 -10.50
C ALA A 780 -0.68 0.16 -9.03
N GLU A 781 0.23 0.00 -8.07
CA GLU A 781 -0.05 0.17 -6.63
C GLU A 781 -0.61 1.56 -6.33
N TYR A 782 0.02 2.63 -6.83
CA TYR A 782 -0.46 4.00 -6.65
C TYR A 782 -1.88 4.21 -7.18
N LEU A 783 -2.23 3.58 -8.30
CA LEU A 783 -3.59 3.66 -8.84
C LEU A 783 -4.59 2.88 -7.98
N TYR A 784 -4.23 1.70 -7.47
CA TYR A 784 -5.10 0.91 -6.60
C TYR A 784 -5.27 1.53 -5.21
N GLU A 785 -4.24 2.18 -4.65
CA GLU A 785 -4.36 3.00 -3.45
C GLU A 785 -5.32 4.18 -3.66
N GLU A 786 -5.22 4.89 -4.78
CA GLU A 786 -6.10 6.01 -5.12
C GLU A 786 -7.55 5.54 -5.36
N ILE A 787 -7.76 4.39 -6.01
CA ILE A 787 -9.09 3.76 -6.15
C ILE A 787 -9.66 3.40 -4.78
N ALA A 788 -8.88 2.81 -3.87
CA ALA A 788 -9.33 2.49 -2.52
C ALA A 788 -9.67 3.75 -1.71
N ARG A 789 -8.92 4.85 -1.91
CA ARG A 789 -9.19 6.15 -1.29
C ARG A 789 -10.46 6.82 -1.81
N ILE A 790 -10.75 6.70 -3.10
CA ILE A 790 -11.95 7.30 -3.75
C ILE A 790 -13.19 6.42 -3.55
N ARG A 791 -13.03 5.09 -3.51
CA ARG A 791 -14.10 4.09 -3.34
C ARG A 791 -13.83 3.16 -2.16
N PRO A 792 -13.79 3.68 -0.90
CA PRO A 792 -13.52 2.90 0.32
C PRO A 792 -14.69 2.01 0.76
N LEU A 793 -15.80 1.98 0.01
CA LEU A 793 -16.95 1.10 0.25
C LEU A 793 -17.14 0.02 -0.84
N GLN A 794 -16.23 -0.07 -1.81
CA GLN A 794 -16.26 -1.13 -2.83
C GLN A 794 -15.39 -2.31 -2.37
N ALA A 795 -15.97 -3.51 -2.37
CA ALA A 795 -15.24 -4.74 -2.02
C ALA A 795 -14.04 -4.97 -2.96
N GLN A 796 -14.23 -4.71 -4.26
CA GLN A 796 -13.17 -4.88 -5.26
C GLN A 796 -11.95 -3.97 -5.01
N SER A 797 -12.12 -2.74 -4.52
CA SER A 797 -10.98 -1.83 -4.28
C SER A 797 -9.99 -2.40 -3.27
N HIS A 798 -10.49 -3.09 -2.24
CA HIS A 798 -9.67 -3.70 -1.19
C HIS A 798 -8.95 -4.96 -1.67
N ARG A 799 -9.65 -5.79 -2.46
CA ARG A 799 -9.07 -7.00 -3.06
C ARG A 799 -8.02 -6.66 -4.11
N ASP A 800 -8.28 -5.68 -4.97
CA ASP A 800 -7.31 -5.23 -5.98
C ASP A 800 -6.05 -4.67 -5.30
N LEU A 801 -6.20 -3.95 -4.17
CA LEU A 801 -5.08 -3.46 -3.35
C LEU A 801 -4.30 -4.59 -2.64
N ALA A 802 -4.98 -5.60 -2.09
CA ALA A 802 -4.31 -6.75 -1.47
C ALA A 802 -3.44 -7.52 -2.48
N MET A 803 -3.97 -7.76 -3.68
CA MET A 803 -3.26 -8.42 -4.78
C MET A 803 -2.03 -7.65 -5.24
N ILE A 804 -2.09 -6.32 -5.40
CA ILE A 804 -0.93 -5.55 -5.88
C ILE A 804 0.15 -5.40 -4.81
N TYR A 805 -0.23 -5.30 -3.53
CA TYR A 805 0.74 -5.37 -2.42
C TYR A 805 1.48 -6.71 -2.42
N GLU A 806 0.78 -7.82 -2.64
CA GLU A 806 1.42 -9.15 -2.76
C GLU A 806 2.42 -9.19 -3.93
N VAL A 807 2.02 -8.72 -5.12
CA VAL A 807 2.87 -8.67 -6.32
C VAL A 807 4.13 -7.82 -6.10
N ASN A 808 4.03 -6.74 -5.32
CA ASN A 808 5.17 -5.87 -4.98
C ASN A 808 5.94 -6.32 -3.72
N GLY A 809 5.64 -7.50 -3.16
CA GLY A 809 6.34 -8.07 -2.00
C GLY A 809 5.97 -7.45 -0.64
N ALA A 810 4.91 -6.63 -0.57
CA ALA A 810 4.36 -6.05 0.65
C ALA A 810 3.43 -7.03 1.39
N TYR A 811 3.95 -8.23 1.68
CA TYR A 811 3.17 -9.38 2.16
C TYR A 811 2.40 -9.12 3.46
N ASP A 812 2.95 -8.34 4.41
CA ASP A 812 2.24 -7.97 5.64
C ASP A 812 0.97 -7.15 5.37
N GLN A 813 1.05 -6.21 4.40
CA GLN A 813 -0.07 -5.35 4.02
C GLN A 813 -1.14 -6.16 3.25
N ALA A 814 -0.72 -7.08 2.38
CA ALA A 814 -1.61 -8.01 1.70
C ALA A 814 -2.33 -8.92 2.71
N LEU A 815 -1.59 -9.50 3.67
CA LEU A 815 -2.13 -10.39 4.70
C LEU A 815 -3.14 -9.69 5.63
N ASP A 816 -2.87 -8.44 6.06
CA ASP A 816 -3.83 -7.64 6.84
C ASP A 816 -5.15 -7.45 6.08
N LEU A 817 -5.07 -7.03 4.81
CA LEU A 817 -6.25 -6.83 3.98
C LEU A 817 -7.02 -8.14 3.76
N TYR A 818 -6.36 -9.24 3.41
CA TYR A 818 -7.03 -10.54 3.25
C TYR A 818 -7.75 -10.98 4.52
N LYS A 819 -7.10 -10.88 5.69
CA LYS A 819 -7.72 -11.21 6.98
C LYS A 819 -8.99 -10.38 7.20
N ARG A 820 -8.87 -9.05 7.14
CA ARG A 820 -9.96 -8.10 7.40
C ARG A 820 -11.14 -8.27 6.44
N MET A 821 -10.89 -8.59 5.17
CA MET A 821 -11.94 -8.94 4.20
C MET A 821 -12.62 -10.27 4.56
N LEU A 822 -11.87 -11.33 4.87
CA LEU A 822 -12.43 -12.65 5.18
C LEU A 822 -13.31 -12.67 6.45
N VAL A 823 -12.98 -11.85 7.46
CA VAL A 823 -13.79 -11.72 8.68
C VAL A 823 -14.83 -10.58 8.63
N ASN A 824 -14.98 -9.88 7.51
CA ASN A 824 -15.87 -8.70 7.34
C ASN A 824 -15.60 -7.57 8.38
N GLU A 825 -14.33 -7.29 8.70
CA GLU A 825 -13.92 -6.19 9.60
C GLU A 825 -13.87 -4.81 8.92
N ILE A 826 -13.99 -4.75 7.59
CA ILE A 826 -14.06 -3.47 6.86
C ILE A 826 -15.51 -2.99 6.88
N ASN A 827 -15.78 -1.98 7.71
CA ASN A 827 -17.11 -1.43 7.95
C ASN A 827 -17.89 -1.14 6.66
N ASN A 828 -19.18 -1.49 6.66
CA ASN A 828 -20.15 -1.24 5.59
C ASN A 828 -19.85 -1.93 4.25
N ILE A 829 -19.06 -3.02 4.25
CA ILE A 829 -18.86 -3.89 3.09
C ILE A 829 -19.12 -5.34 3.49
N ASP A 830 -19.84 -6.09 2.65
CA ASP A 830 -19.92 -7.55 2.78
C ASP A 830 -19.03 -8.22 1.74
N PHE A 831 -18.09 -9.07 2.19
CA PHE A 831 -17.24 -9.88 1.32
C PHE A 831 -17.78 -11.31 1.14
N ASN A 832 -18.94 -11.68 1.70
CA ASN A 832 -19.46 -13.05 1.65
C ASN A 832 -19.47 -13.67 0.24
N THR A 833 -19.85 -12.92 -0.80
CA THR A 833 -19.84 -13.42 -2.20
C THR A 833 -18.41 -13.63 -2.74
N LEU A 834 -17.41 -12.89 -2.23
CA LEU A 834 -16.00 -12.98 -2.62
C LEU A 834 -15.16 -13.92 -1.74
N LYS A 835 -15.64 -14.35 -0.57
CA LYS A 835 -14.89 -15.21 0.37
C LYS A 835 -14.23 -16.43 -0.27
N PRO A 836 -14.85 -17.19 -1.21
CA PRO A 836 -14.18 -18.29 -1.88
C PRO A 836 -12.93 -17.87 -2.65
N LEU A 837 -13.03 -16.80 -3.45
CA LEU A 837 -11.94 -16.23 -4.23
C LEU A 837 -10.83 -15.68 -3.32
N LEU A 838 -11.19 -14.93 -2.28
CA LEU A 838 -10.24 -14.40 -1.29
C LEU A 838 -9.51 -15.51 -0.51
N THR A 839 -10.20 -16.62 -0.24
CA THR A 839 -9.60 -17.79 0.42
C THR A 839 -8.60 -18.48 -0.50
N ASN A 840 -8.92 -18.65 -1.79
CA ASN A 840 -8.01 -19.20 -2.80
C ASN A 840 -6.75 -18.33 -2.98
N GLU A 841 -6.90 -17.00 -2.94
CA GLU A 841 -5.80 -16.03 -3.09
C GLU A 841 -4.89 -16.03 -1.84
N LEU A 842 -5.47 -16.00 -0.64
CA LEU A 842 -4.72 -16.11 0.61
C LEU A 842 -4.01 -17.47 0.75
N ASN A 843 -4.68 -18.59 0.44
CA ASN A 843 -4.08 -19.93 0.51
C ASN A 843 -2.90 -20.06 -0.45
N ARG A 844 -2.99 -19.50 -1.67
CA ARG A 844 -1.86 -19.42 -2.59
C ARG A 844 -0.72 -18.59 -2.00
N MET A 845 -0.99 -17.39 -1.47
CA MET A 845 0.05 -16.55 -0.87
C MET A 845 0.77 -17.29 0.27
N VAL A 846 0.04 -18.01 1.12
CA VAL A 846 0.63 -18.85 2.18
C VAL A 846 1.39 -20.06 1.63
N SER A 847 0.93 -20.67 0.52
CA SER A 847 1.62 -21.78 -0.16
C SER A 847 2.98 -21.35 -0.73
N LEU A 848 3.03 -20.19 -1.41
CA LEU A 848 4.23 -19.71 -2.10
C LEU A 848 5.25 -19.05 -1.16
N TYR A 849 4.78 -18.39 -0.09
CA TYR A 849 5.61 -17.47 0.70
C TYR A 849 5.64 -17.79 2.20
N GLY A 850 4.78 -18.69 2.69
CA GLY A 850 4.45 -18.78 4.11
C GLY A 850 5.58 -19.24 5.02
N GLU A 851 6.42 -20.20 4.60
CA GLU A 851 7.47 -20.78 5.45
C GLU A 851 8.63 -19.80 5.73
N GLU A 852 8.81 -18.78 4.90
CA GLU A 852 9.88 -17.79 5.04
C GLU A 852 9.42 -16.49 5.71
N LEU A 853 8.13 -16.15 5.61
CA LEU A 853 7.64 -14.79 5.88
C LEU A 853 6.60 -14.70 7.01
N PHE A 854 5.91 -15.78 7.38
CA PHE A 854 4.85 -15.73 8.40
C PHE A 854 5.19 -16.54 9.65
N SER A 855 4.72 -16.09 10.82
CA SER A 855 4.94 -16.81 12.07
C SER A 855 4.14 -18.11 12.12
N ASN A 856 4.61 -19.09 12.91
CA ASN A 856 3.89 -20.36 13.10
C ASN A 856 2.44 -20.16 13.54
N GLU A 857 2.15 -19.15 14.37
CA GLU A 857 0.78 -18.80 14.79
C GLU A 857 -0.13 -18.39 13.62
N VAL A 858 0.42 -17.72 12.59
CA VAL A 858 -0.31 -17.45 11.34
C VAL A 858 -0.50 -18.75 10.56
N LEU A 859 0.57 -19.53 10.39
CA LEU A 859 0.57 -20.77 9.59
C LEU A 859 -0.36 -21.86 10.17
N ASP A 860 -0.44 -22.00 11.50
CA ASP A 860 -1.27 -22.99 12.20
C ASP A 860 -2.78 -22.74 11.99
N ASN A 861 -3.18 -21.50 11.67
CA ASN A 861 -4.56 -21.13 11.38
C ASN A 861 -4.96 -21.28 9.91
N PHE A 862 -4.00 -21.46 8.99
CA PHE A 862 -4.25 -21.65 7.56
C PHE A 862 -3.86 -23.06 7.16
N THR A 863 -4.87 -23.90 6.87
CA THR A 863 -4.61 -25.27 6.45
C THR A 863 -3.82 -25.30 5.14
N LYS A 864 -2.67 -25.98 5.13
CA LYS A 864 -1.94 -26.41 3.92
C LYS A 864 -2.73 -27.45 3.10
N THR A 865 -4.00 -27.18 2.84
CA THR A 865 -4.79 -27.85 1.81
C THR A 865 -4.39 -27.21 0.49
N ASN A 866 -3.50 -27.89 -0.26
CA ASN A 866 -3.04 -27.44 -1.57
C ASN A 866 -4.24 -27.06 -2.47
N SER A 867 -4.50 -25.77 -2.60
CA SER A 867 -5.41 -25.20 -3.61
C SER A 867 -4.66 -24.99 -4.92
N THR A 868 -3.90 -26.02 -5.33
CA THR A 868 -3.07 -26.02 -6.53
C THR A 868 -3.96 -26.33 -7.73
N MET A 869 -3.86 -25.51 -8.78
CA MET A 869 -4.71 -25.62 -9.97
C MET A 869 -3.87 -25.61 -11.24
N ASP A 870 -4.15 -26.50 -12.19
CA ASP A 870 -3.39 -26.57 -13.46
C ASP A 870 -3.53 -25.26 -14.25
N GLY A 871 -4.75 -24.70 -14.25
CA GLY A 871 -5.05 -23.40 -14.83
C GLY A 871 -6.16 -22.65 -14.07
N ARG A 872 -5.96 -21.35 -13.84
CA ARG A 872 -6.95 -20.45 -13.22
C ARG A 872 -7.11 -19.20 -14.09
N LEU A 873 -8.34 -18.89 -14.51
CA LEU A 873 -8.68 -17.66 -15.22
C LEU A 873 -9.54 -16.77 -14.31
N VAL A 874 -9.07 -15.55 -14.05
CA VAL A 874 -9.84 -14.52 -13.36
C VAL A 874 -10.20 -13.43 -14.36
N LEU A 875 -11.49 -13.09 -14.47
CA LEU A 875 -11.98 -11.99 -15.29
C LEU A 875 -12.39 -10.83 -14.40
N HIS A 876 -11.91 -9.63 -14.73
CA HIS A 876 -12.39 -8.37 -14.18
C HIS A 876 -12.94 -7.51 -15.31
N TRP A 877 -14.02 -6.76 -15.12
CA TRP A 877 -14.55 -5.87 -16.16
C TRP A 877 -14.94 -4.48 -15.66
N SER A 878 -14.80 -3.47 -16.52
CA SER A 878 -14.80 -2.05 -16.12
C SER A 878 -16.19 -1.47 -15.81
N GLU A 879 -17.27 -2.18 -16.13
CA GLU A 879 -18.66 -1.75 -15.94
C GLU A 879 -19.50 -2.93 -15.45
N PRO A 880 -19.90 -3.01 -14.16
CA PRO A 880 -20.54 -4.19 -13.56
C PRO A 880 -21.66 -4.80 -14.40
N LYS A 881 -22.47 -3.97 -15.06
CA LYS A 881 -23.64 -4.39 -15.85
C LYS A 881 -23.32 -4.85 -17.28
N ALA A 882 -22.05 -4.81 -17.72
CA ALA A 882 -21.67 -5.17 -19.08
C ALA A 882 -22.06 -6.62 -19.43
N THR A 883 -22.83 -6.79 -20.51
CA THR A 883 -23.35 -8.10 -20.92
C THR A 883 -22.45 -8.76 -21.96
N PHE A 884 -21.86 -9.91 -21.61
CA PHE A 884 -20.99 -10.68 -22.49
C PHE A 884 -21.08 -12.19 -22.18
N LYS A 885 -20.55 -13.00 -23.11
CA LYS A 885 -20.41 -14.45 -22.96
C LYS A 885 -18.96 -14.85 -23.14
N ILE A 886 -18.54 -15.85 -22.38
CA ILE A 886 -17.24 -16.51 -22.51
C ILE A 886 -17.51 -17.96 -22.89
N LYS A 887 -16.87 -18.43 -23.97
CA LYS A 887 -16.93 -19.81 -24.43
C LYS A 887 -15.54 -20.42 -24.31
N PHE A 888 -15.41 -21.41 -23.44
CA PHE A 888 -14.20 -22.24 -23.32
C PHE A 888 -14.32 -23.43 -24.27
N VAL A 889 -13.30 -23.68 -25.09
CA VAL A 889 -13.22 -24.85 -25.98
C VAL A 889 -12.04 -25.71 -25.55
N SER A 890 -12.27 -27.00 -25.34
CA SER A 890 -11.25 -27.99 -24.98
C SER A 890 -10.51 -28.54 -26.21
N PRO A 891 -9.33 -29.18 -26.03
CA PRO A 891 -8.53 -29.76 -27.12
C PRO A 891 -9.32 -30.70 -28.05
N ASP A 892 -10.27 -31.46 -27.51
CA ASP A 892 -11.16 -32.38 -28.23
C ASP A 892 -12.38 -31.70 -28.90
N GLN A 893 -12.37 -30.37 -29.01
CA GLN A 893 -13.40 -29.52 -29.60
C GLN A 893 -14.75 -29.54 -28.87
N ARG A 894 -14.82 -29.94 -27.59
CA ARG A 894 -16.03 -29.71 -26.77
C ARG A 894 -16.00 -28.29 -26.17
N PHE A 895 -17.15 -27.72 -25.84
CA PHE A 895 -17.19 -26.36 -25.27
C PHE A 895 -18.15 -26.17 -24.10
N PHE A 896 -17.88 -25.13 -23.31
CA PHE A 896 -18.70 -24.64 -22.21
C PHE A 896 -18.92 -23.13 -22.34
N ASP A 897 -20.18 -22.70 -22.18
CA ASP A 897 -20.59 -21.30 -22.28
C ASP A 897 -20.98 -20.72 -20.91
N TRP A 898 -20.40 -19.59 -20.55
CA TRP A 898 -20.77 -18.74 -19.43
C TRP A 898 -21.25 -17.37 -19.93
N SER A 899 -22.14 -16.70 -19.19
CA SER A 899 -22.69 -15.39 -19.56
C SER A 899 -22.83 -14.52 -18.32
N SER A 900 -22.27 -13.29 -18.36
CA SER A 900 -22.22 -12.40 -17.20
C SER A 900 -23.62 -12.14 -16.62
N SER A 901 -24.58 -11.82 -17.49
CA SER A 901 -25.97 -11.49 -17.15
C SER A 901 -26.85 -12.65 -16.67
N LYS A 902 -26.34 -13.90 -16.63
CA LYS A 902 -27.10 -15.08 -16.19
C LYS A 902 -26.56 -15.73 -14.91
N SER A 903 -25.57 -15.11 -14.27
CA SER A 903 -25.00 -15.62 -13.02
C SER A 903 -25.76 -15.07 -11.81
N GLN A 904 -25.96 -15.89 -10.77
CA GLN A 904 -26.50 -15.42 -9.49
C GLN A 904 -25.59 -14.38 -8.80
N LYS A 905 -24.31 -14.34 -9.20
CA LYS A 905 -23.35 -13.30 -8.81
C LYS A 905 -23.63 -11.94 -9.46
N PHE A 906 -24.30 -11.85 -10.62
CA PHE A 906 -24.53 -10.59 -11.35
C PHE A 906 -25.38 -9.57 -10.59
N GLU A 907 -26.39 -10.05 -9.84
CA GLU A 907 -27.21 -9.20 -8.98
C GLU A 907 -26.40 -8.71 -7.77
N ASN A 908 -25.63 -9.60 -7.13
CA ASN A 908 -24.76 -9.23 -6.01
C ASN A 908 -23.61 -8.31 -6.41
N SER A 909 -22.98 -8.52 -7.57
CA SER A 909 -21.83 -7.76 -8.05
C SER A 909 -22.16 -6.27 -8.23
N THR A 910 -23.39 -5.98 -8.67
CA THR A 910 -23.96 -4.62 -8.76
C THR A 910 -24.20 -3.99 -7.38
N ARG A 911 -24.51 -4.80 -6.35
CA ARG A 911 -24.83 -4.33 -4.99
C ARG A 911 -23.60 -4.19 -4.08
N GLU A 912 -22.63 -5.09 -4.22
CA GLU A 912 -21.40 -5.20 -3.41
C GLU A 912 -20.19 -4.50 -4.08
N GLY A 913 -20.39 -3.94 -5.29
CA GLY A 913 -19.42 -3.06 -5.95
C GLY A 913 -18.19 -3.80 -6.49
N PHE A 914 -18.39 -4.94 -7.13
CA PHE A 914 -17.34 -5.71 -7.81
C PHE A 914 -17.78 -6.17 -9.20
N SER A 915 -16.81 -6.48 -10.06
CA SER A 915 -17.02 -6.99 -11.42
C SER A 915 -16.03 -8.11 -11.69
N ILE A 916 -16.20 -9.25 -11.02
CA ILE A 916 -15.20 -10.34 -10.97
C ILE A 916 -15.85 -11.71 -11.13
N GLU A 917 -15.25 -12.58 -11.93
CA GLU A 917 -15.57 -14.01 -12.00
C GLU A 917 -14.28 -14.84 -12.07
N GLU A 918 -14.30 -16.02 -11.46
CA GLU A 918 -13.18 -16.98 -11.41
C GLU A 918 -13.58 -18.29 -12.09
N PHE A 919 -12.71 -18.80 -12.95
CA PHE A 919 -12.82 -20.10 -13.60
C PHE A 919 -11.58 -20.92 -13.30
N VAL A 920 -11.79 -22.17 -12.91
CA VAL A 920 -10.73 -23.12 -12.58
C VAL A 920 -10.77 -24.26 -13.59
N LEU A 921 -9.60 -24.65 -14.10
CA LEU A 921 -9.38 -25.66 -15.13
C LEU A 921 -8.57 -26.84 -14.57
N ASP A 922 -8.96 -27.35 -13.39
CA ASP A 922 -8.38 -28.55 -12.77
C ASP A 922 -8.78 -29.83 -13.53
N ASP A 923 -7.87 -30.82 -13.58
CA ASP A 923 -8.06 -32.11 -14.27
C ASP A 923 -8.47 -31.93 -15.75
N ALA A 924 -8.05 -30.82 -16.36
CA ALA A 924 -8.39 -30.48 -17.73
C ALA A 924 -7.64 -31.38 -18.73
N PHE A 925 -8.22 -31.58 -19.92
CA PHE A 925 -7.53 -32.26 -21.01
C PHE A 925 -6.23 -31.52 -21.34
N GLU A 926 -5.10 -32.22 -21.25
CA GLU A 926 -3.79 -31.74 -21.73
C GLU A 926 -3.90 -31.27 -23.18
N GLY A 927 -3.35 -30.08 -23.48
CA GLY A 927 -3.37 -29.50 -24.82
C GLY A 927 -3.94 -28.08 -24.90
N GLU A 928 -4.26 -27.65 -26.12
CA GLU A 928 -4.71 -26.28 -26.39
C GLU A 928 -6.20 -26.08 -26.11
N TRP A 929 -6.50 -25.16 -25.19
CA TRP A 929 -7.83 -24.60 -24.93
C TRP A 929 -8.00 -23.26 -25.64
N LEU A 930 -9.18 -23.02 -26.22
CA LEU A 930 -9.57 -21.71 -26.76
C LEU A 930 -10.46 -20.98 -25.76
N ILE A 931 -10.19 -19.69 -25.53
CA ILE A 931 -11.07 -18.81 -24.75
C ILE A 931 -11.67 -17.80 -25.72
N ASN A 932 -12.97 -17.91 -25.99
CA ASN A 932 -13.69 -17.06 -26.93
C ASN A 932 -14.61 -16.07 -26.19
N LEU A 933 -14.71 -14.85 -26.71
CA LEU A 933 -15.58 -13.78 -26.21
C LEU A 933 -16.67 -13.45 -27.24
N GLU A 934 -17.90 -13.24 -26.76
CA GLU A 934 -19.02 -12.69 -27.50
C GLU A 934 -19.63 -11.54 -26.69
N TYR A 935 -19.50 -10.30 -27.18
CA TYR A 935 -20.09 -9.12 -26.53
C TYR A 935 -21.54 -8.93 -26.97
N ALA A 936 -22.46 -8.76 -26.00
CA ALA A 936 -23.90 -8.84 -26.22
C ALA A 936 -24.62 -7.48 -26.17
N ASP A 937 -23.93 -6.40 -25.80
CA ASP A 937 -24.54 -5.09 -25.57
C ASP A 937 -24.26 -4.08 -26.69
N LEU A 938 -25.28 -3.31 -27.11
CA LEU A 938 -25.18 -2.34 -28.21
C LEU A 938 -25.53 -0.90 -27.84
N ALA A 939 -26.11 -0.65 -26.66
CA ALA A 939 -27.00 0.50 -26.49
C ALA A 939 -26.31 1.85 -26.15
N ASN A 940 -25.08 1.85 -25.64
CA ASN A 940 -24.52 3.01 -24.92
C ASN A 940 -23.24 3.61 -25.51
N ASP A 941 -23.25 4.93 -25.73
CA ASP A 941 -22.07 5.75 -26.02
C ASP A 941 -21.25 6.04 -24.75
N TYR A 942 -20.34 5.13 -24.39
CA TYR A 942 -19.40 5.34 -23.29
C TYR A 942 -18.21 6.23 -23.72
N LEU A 943 -18.03 7.35 -23.01
CA LEU A 943 -16.86 8.23 -23.17
C LEU A 943 -15.54 7.53 -22.78
N ILE A 944 -15.57 6.72 -21.73
CA ILE A 944 -14.48 5.81 -21.35
C ILE A 944 -14.83 4.42 -21.92
N PRO A 945 -14.00 3.84 -22.78
CA PRO A 945 -14.29 2.54 -23.40
C PRO A 945 -14.39 1.42 -22.36
N LEU A 946 -15.22 0.41 -22.63
CA LEU A 946 -15.37 -0.74 -21.74
C LEU A 946 -14.27 -1.78 -21.96
N PHE A 947 -13.81 -2.39 -20.88
CA PHE A 947 -12.70 -3.34 -20.85
C PHE A 947 -12.98 -4.57 -20.00
N ILE A 948 -12.42 -5.70 -20.42
CA ILE A 948 -12.15 -6.87 -19.57
C ILE A 948 -10.63 -6.93 -19.34
N LYS A 949 -10.19 -6.97 -18.08
CA LYS A 949 -8.86 -7.47 -17.71
C LYS A 949 -9.02 -8.97 -17.47
N TYR A 950 -8.42 -9.82 -18.29
CA TYR A 950 -8.25 -11.22 -17.93
C TYR A 950 -6.88 -11.44 -17.31
N THR A 951 -6.84 -12.32 -16.32
CA THR A 951 -5.60 -12.79 -15.71
C THR A 951 -5.63 -14.30 -15.71
N PHE A 952 -4.71 -14.91 -16.45
CA PHE A 952 -4.56 -16.35 -16.52
C PHE A 952 -3.33 -16.77 -15.70
N TYR A 953 -3.49 -17.78 -14.86
CA TYR A 953 -2.43 -18.43 -14.11
C TYR A 953 -2.30 -19.87 -14.59
N LYS A 954 -1.07 -20.34 -14.82
CA LYS A 954 -0.74 -21.77 -14.97
C LYS A 954 0.01 -22.24 -13.73
N ASP A 955 -0.19 -23.49 -13.32
CA ASP A 955 0.49 -24.10 -12.17
C ASP A 955 0.24 -23.28 -10.88
N TYR A 956 -1.02 -22.84 -10.69
CA TYR A 956 -1.42 -21.89 -9.67
C TYR A 956 -1.13 -22.44 -8.26
N GLY A 957 -0.48 -21.64 -7.42
CA GLY A 957 -0.09 -22.03 -6.06
C GLY A 957 1.13 -22.96 -5.96
N LEU A 958 1.78 -23.28 -7.08
CA LEU A 958 3.04 -24.04 -7.13
C LEU A 958 4.25 -23.11 -7.39
N PRO A 959 5.48 -23.52 -7.00
CA PRO A 959 6.69 -22.71 -7.21
C PRO A 959 7.02 -22.36 -8.68
N ASN A 960 6.42 -23.08 -9.64
CA ASN A 960 6.56 -22.85 -11.08
C ASN A 960 5.39 -22.07 -11.70
N GLU A 961 4.53 -21.44 -10.88
CA GLU A 961 3.41 -20.64 -11.36
C GLU A 961 3.82 -19.58 -12.40
N THR A 962 3.03 -19.46 -13.46
CA THR A 962 3.16 -18.35 -14.43
C THR A 962 1.86 -17.54 -14.48
N LYS A 963 1.96 -16.21 -14.67
CA LYS A 963 0.84 -15.25 -14.73
C LYS A 963 0.89 -14.46 -16.04
N GLU A 964 -0.22 -14.45 -16.78
CA GLU A 964 -0.46 -13.57 -17.92
C GLU A 964 -1.59 -12.58 -17.57
N VAL A 965 -1.40 -11.29 -17.89
CA VAL A 965 -2.44 -10.25 -17.76
C VAL A 965 -2.65 -9.61 -19.13
N LYS A 966 -3.91 -9.48 -19.56
CA LYS A 966 -4.23 -8.79 -20.81
C LYS A 966 -5.55 -8.02 -20.71
N MET A 967 -5.51 -6.80 -21.23
CA MET A 967 -6.64 -5.88 -21.39
C MET A 967 -7.31 -6.14 -22.75
N VAL A 968 -8.63 -6.31 -22.73
CA VAL A 968 -9.47 -6.58 -23.90
C VAL A 968 -10.58 -5.55 -23.96
N LYS A 969 -10.59 -4.73 -25.00
CA LYS A 969 -11.63 -3.72 -25.24
C LYS A 969 -12.91 -4.39 -25.72
N LEU A 970 -14.05 -4.04 -25.15
CA LEU A 970 -15.35 -4.54 -25.58
C LEU A 970 -15.82 -3.75 -26.81
N LEU A 971 -15.95 -4.45 -27.94
CA LEU A 971 -16.19 -3.86 -29.25
C LEU A 971 -17.67 -3.91 -29.62
N ARG A 972 -18.24 -2.80 -30.10
CA ARG A 972 -19.68 -2.67 -30.40
C ARG A 972 -20.18 -3.62 -31.49
N GLU A 973 -19.34 -4.06 -32.42
CA GLU A 973 -19.78 -4.80 -33.62
C GLU A 973 -20.10 -6.30 -33.39
N HIS A 974 -20.63 -6.68 -32.20
CA HIS A 974 -20.99 -8.08 -31.85
C HIS A 974 -19.93 -9.14 -32.20
N LYS A 975 -18.65 -8.78 -32.19
CA LYS A 975 -17.59 -9.66 -32.70
C LYS A 975 -17.37 -10.84 -31.75
N LYS A 976 -17.63 -12.04 -32.27
CA LYS A 976 -17.13 -13.30 -31.71
C LYS A 976 -15.65 -13.41 -32.05
N VAL A 977 -14.80 -13.49 -31.02
CA VAL A 977 -13.33 -13.50 -31.17
C VAL A 977 -12.68 -14.49 -30.23
N THR A 978 -11.55 -15.06 -30.63
CA THR A 978 -10.67 -15.87 -29.76
C THR A 978 -9.74 -14.93 -29.00
N LEU A 979 -9.87 -14.83 -27.67
CA LEU A 979 -9.03 -13.97 -26.82
C LEU A 979 -7.59 -14.48 -26.70
N SER A 980 -7.46 -15.78 -26.50
CA SER A 980 -6.19 -16.47 -26.32
C SER A 980 -6.30 -17.98 -26.60
N LYS A 981 -5.15 -18.59 -26.83
CA LYS A 981 -4.92 -20.04 -26.77
C LYS A 981 -4.11 -20.32 -25.50
N VAL A 982 -4.63 -21.19 -24.65
CA VAL A 982 -3.98 -21.58 -23.39
C VAL A 982 -3.61 -23.04 -23.46
N ARG A 983 -2.37 -23.39 -23.09
CA ARG A 983 -1.92 -24.79 -23.03
C ARG A 983 -1.68 -25.21 -21.58
N LEU A 984 -2.52 -26.12 -21.12
CA LEU A 984 -2.33 -26.89 -19.91
C LEU A 984 -1.40 -28.06 -20.26
#